data_AF-A0A955I011-F1
#
_entry.id   AF-A0A955I011-F1
#
_cell.length_a   1.000
_cell.length_b   1.000
_cell.length_c   1.000
_cell.angle_alpha   90.00
_cell.angle_beta   90.00
_cell.angle_gamma   90.00
#
_symmetry.space_group_name_H-M   'P 1'
#
loop_
_entity.id
_entity.type
_entity.pdbx_description
1 polymer ?
#
loop_
_entity_poly.entity_id
_entity_poly.type
_entity_poly.pdbx_seq_one_letter_code
_entity_poly.pdbx_strand_id
1 'polypeptide(L)'
;MSLPLSFSSVAAWRSVLGDWRIRLVVAVLVLLAVAACAVVLLAPRDRGVAAVTTTATVRVETPDATVVDTLVTVPETCVITDAVGVQHTLEGGVALCALDTAATWWGFDYAVQDTDFGLFLSEVAGQSQTESLFWLYRVNGVSPMDGLADHTLAEGDELLLTLGGWPSSPLSVELSTNEVLVGDSLTATVLVYDDESHAYEPANEATVLVDTEIFMTGTDGTVSFTPSFAGSFRVIAERTSDTRSAATPLQVYARNAEFVDSLPRQQTQALSRGLQFLQEQASVGGDVIETPGATSWAGMALAAGGRSLDSVGSSSKSVAKMIGAVVPGEGATVLDWERQVLAVVAAGGDPHNWEGQDWVSPIRRHSGSGQIGDVALVNDDVFGVIALLAAKESAADPLVVDGIKMLLEHQNVDGGYAFTVGGSSDTDTTAAAIQALVLYRDHGGLKNVSSALRDARTFLVQQQKPDGGFAYESGYAANVASTAWAVQAIYALGEDPMDWQKNNKTPIHFMLALQQENGSFAWIDGLDGTALMTSYAVLALAGQPLPAMQESSLYVFTPGAGGGPQVVVKDSTWKTVDSFFAFDSSSHAGLEVQVGDVDGDGFDEIVAVQGPGAAPEVRVFSMDGTQEHVFMAFSSEFRGGTHLELADIDGDAVEEIVVSPMAAGGPHVRVFSGSGIQRASFFAYDEQFRGGVLVRSGDTNGDGTDELITVPSSGGSPHVRVFTGTGTELASFFSFDNKQLRGGYHLAVGDVSGDRKDEIVLAPRAGMGAHVNVFSGTGELQSGFFAFENFIGGVHLSLGDLDGDGVLEIVTTPEIGQPHVRVFTKDGEERASFYAYDAAKKGVGVHALIVDSSRDGTSDLLVTPGAGLAAPSQVFSSVGRQLSVFDSHIAGFSGGIQVAR
;
A
#
# COMPACT_ATOMS: atom_id res chain seq x y z
N MET A 1 33.14 59.72 7.49
CA MET A 1 32.70 60.64 8.56
C MET A 1 31.32 60.19 9.01
N SER A 2 30.94 59.92 10.26
CA SER A 2 31.57 59.65 11.56
C SER A 2 30.41 59.13 12.46
N LEU A 3 30.65 58.06 13.24
CA LEU A 3 29.80 57.46 14.30
C LEU A 3 29.31 58.47 15.39
N PRO A 4 28.62 58.08 16.50
CA PRO A 4 27.45 57.19 16.76
C PRO A 4 26.40 57.86 17.72
N LEU A 5 25.33 57.16 18.12
CA LEU A 5 24.56 57.50 19.33
C LEU A 5 24.26 56.28 20.21
N SER A 6 24.28 56.53 21.52
CA SER A 6 24.56 55.62 22.63
C SER A 6 23.35 55.21 23.48
N PHE A 7 23.52 54.10 24.20
CA PHE A 7 22.73 53.54 25.31
C PHE A 7 22.13 54.53 26.33
N SER A 8 20.91 54.25 26.82
CA SER A 8 20.65 54.08 28.27
C SER A 8 19.23 53.58 28.59
N SER A 9 19.12 52.45 29.30
CA SER A 9 18.16 52.21 30.41
C SER A 9 18.30 50.79 31.00
N VAL A 10 19.47 50.49 31.58
CA VAL A 10 19.62 49.35 32.51
C VAL A 10 19.33 49.86 33.92
N ALA A 11 18.07 49.90 34.33
CA ALA A 11 17.70 50.23 35.71
C ALA A 11 16.47 49.49 36.28
N ALA A 12 15.79 48.63 35.52
CA ALA A 12 14.56 47.98 35.98
C ALA A 12 14.70 46.51 36.46
N TRP A 13 15.86 45.86 36.30
CA TRP A 13 16.01 44.42 36.61
C TRP A 13 16.73 44.08 37.93
N ARG A 14 17.01 45.07 38.79
CA ARG A 14 17.76 44.85 40.04
C ARG A 14 16.93 44.48 41.28
N SER A 15 15.60 44.33 41.19
CA SER A 15 14.75 44.03 42.37
C SER A 15 14.20 42.60 42.45
N VAL A 16 14.40 41.73 41.45
CA VAL A 16 13.84 40.36 41.47
C VAL A 16 14.83 39.28 41.95
N LEU A 17 16.14 39.56 41.98
CA LEU A 17 17.19 38.57 42.31
C LEU A 17 17.73 38.64 43.75
N GLY A 18 17.03 39.35 44.64
CA GLY A 18 17.40 39.51 46.06
C GLY A 18 16.83 38.44 47.00
N ASP A 19 15.85 37.65 46.55
CA ASP A 19 15.22 36.64 47.41
C ASP A 19 16.00 35.31 47.37
N TRP A 20 16.47 34.86 48.52
CA TRP A 20 17.22 33.62 48.68
C TRP A 20 16.38 32.38 48.33
N ARG A 21 15.05 32.47 48.40
CA ARG A 21 14.13 31.39 48.02
C ARG A 21 14.11 31.16 46.51
N ILE A 22 14.18 32.23 45.71
CA ILE A 22 14.27 32.17 44.25
C ILE A 22 15.64 31.60 43.83
N ARG A 23 16.72 31.96 44.54
CA ARG A 23 18.05 31.38 44.31
C ARG A 23 18.11 29.88 44.61
N LEU A 24 17.38 29.42 45.62
CA LEU A 24 17.30 27.99 45.93
C LEU A 24 16.51 27.22 44.86
N VAL A 25 15.38 27.77 44.38
CA VAL A 25 14.57 27.16 43.30
C VAL A 25 15.32 27.14 41.98
N VAL A 26 16.01 28.22 41.62
CA VAL A 26 16.87 28.27 40.42
C VAL A 26 18.07 27.33 40.56
N ALA A 27 18.69 27.22 41.74
CA ALA A 27 19.79 26.28 41.96
C ALA A 27 19.33 24.81 41.87
N VAL A 28 18.14 24.48 42.37
CA VAL A 28 17.56 23.13 42.25
C VAL A 28 17.16 22.82 40.81
N LEU A 29 16.58 23.77 40.08
CA LEU A 29 16.26 23.62 38.65
C LEU A 29 17.51 23.51 37.78
N VAL A 30 18.57 24.25 38.10
CA VAL A 30 19.88 24.12 37.41
C VAL A 30 20.56 22.80 37.77
N LEU A 31 20.46 22.31 39.01
CA LEU A 31 20.98 20.98 39.39
C LEU A 31 20.19 19.83 38.74
N LEU A 32 18.87 19.97 38.59
CA LEU A 32 18.03 19.00 37.85
C LEU A 32 18.31 19.04 36.33
N ALA A 33 18.54 20.23 35.75
CA ALA A 33 18.95 20.38 34.35
C ALA A 33 20.37 19.83 34.09
N VAL A 34 21.30 20.03 35.02
CA VAL A 34 22.68 19.48 34.93
C VAL A 34 22.69 17.96 35.14
N ALA A 35 21.81 17.42 36.00
CA ALA A 35 21.64 15.97 36.15
C ALA A 35 20.98 15.33 34.91
N ALA A 36 19.99 16.00 34.29
CA ALA A 36 19.39 15.57 33.02
C ALA A 36 20.40 15.63 31.85
N CYS A 37 21.30 16.62 31.82
CA CYS A 37 22.39 16.65 30.85
C CYS A 37 23.50 15.62 31.13
N ALA A 38 23.76 15.25 32.39
CA ALA A 38 24.80 14.27 32.74
C ALA A 38 24.40 12.82 32.40
N VAL A 39 23.11 12.48 32.42
CA VAL A 39 22.62 11.16 31.96
C VAL A 39 22.67 11.02 30.43
N VAL A 40 22.61 12.14 29.69
CA VAL A 40 22.73 12.17 28.21
C VAL A 40 24.21 12.16 27.74
N LEU A 41 25.19 12.30 28.64
CA LEU A 41 26.61 12.42 28.31
C LEU A 41 27.48 11.18 28.62
N LEU A 42 26.89 10.07 29.05
CA LEU A 42 27.60 8.79 29.27
C LEU A 42 27.05 7.61 28.45
N ALA A 43 26.08 7.84 27.56
CA ALA A 43 25.83 6.91 26.47
C ALA A 43 26.94 7.10 25.43
N PRO A 44 27.63 6.04 24.95
CA PRO A 44 28.56 6.17 23.84
C PRO A 44 27.82 6.79 22.66
N ARG A 45 28.20 8.02 22.29
CA ARG A 45 27.85 8.60 21.01
C ARG A 45 28.75 7.95 19.98
N ASP A 46 28.33 6.79 19.48
CA ASP A 46 28.74 6.40 18.14
C ASP A 46 28.15 7.45 17.20
N ARG A 47 29.01 8.38 16.78
CA ARG A 47 28.78 9.08 15.53
C ARG A 47 28.83 7.99 14.47
N GLY A 48 27.67 7.47 14.10
CA GLY A 48 27.50 6.70 12.89
C GLY A 48 27.98 7.57 11.73
N VAL A 49 29.24 7.41 11.36
CA VAL A 49 29.57 7.23 9.95
C VAL A 49 28.60 6.13 9.53
N ALA A 50 27.75 6.38 8.52
CA ALA A 50 26.92 5.32 7.97
C ALA A 50 27.84 4.11 7.81
N ALA A 51 27.58 3.03 8.56
CA ALA A 51 28.34 1.81 8.38
C ALA A 51 28.18 1.51 6.89
N VAL A 52 29.29 1.45 6.16
CA VAL A 52 29.24 0.95 4.79
C VAL A 52 28.82 -0.50 4.97
N THR A 53 27.55 -0.78 4.75
CA THR A 53 26.98 -2.12 4.86
C THR A 53 27.45 -2.86 3.63
N THR A 54 28.49 -3.67 3.76
CA THR A 54 28.93 -4.58 2.71
C THR A 54 27.82 -5.59 2.44
N THR A 55 27.28 -5.59 1.22
CA THR A 55 26.35 -6.62 0.73
C THR A 55 27.05 -7.53 -0.25
N ALA A 56 26.69 -8.82 -0.24
CA ALA A 56 27.23 -9.81 -1.17
C ALA A 56 26.13 -10.82 -1.54
N THR A 57 26.17 -11.30 -2.79
CA THR A 57 25.31 -12.42 -3.22
C THR A 57 25.95 -13.72 -2.79
N VAL A 58 25.23 -14.57 -2.07
CA VAL A 58 25.66 -15.91 -1.64
C VAL A 58 24.87 -16.95 -2.43
N ARG A 59 25.59 -17.74 -3.24
CA ARG A 59 25.05 -18.87 -3.99
C ARG A 59 25.70 -20.17 -3.55
N VAL A 60 24.89 -21.17 -3.20
CA VAL A 60 25.37 -22.50 -2.81
C VAL A 60 24.76 -23.54 -3.74
N GLU A 61 25.63 -24.24 -4.47
CA GLU A 61 25.25 -25.27 -5.44
C GLU A 61 25.67 -26.67 -4.97
N THR A 62 24.77 -27.62 -5.12
CA THR A 62 25.04 -29.05 -4.97
C THR A 62 24.81 -29.76 -6.32
N PRO A 63 25.26 -31.01 -6.50
CA PRO A 63 25.01 -31.74 -7.75
C PRO A 63 23.53 -31.87 -8.11
N ASP A 64 22.64 -31.85 -7.10
CA ASP A 64 21.20 -32.08 -7.30
C ASP A 64 20.38 -30.78 -7.27
N ALA A 65 20.81 -29.75 -6.52
CA ALA A 65 20.02 -28.55 -6.27
C ALA A 65 20.85 -27.30 -5.91
N THR A 66 20.25 -26.14 -6.16
CA THR A 66 20.69 -24.86 -5.58
C THR A 66 20.10 -24.77 -4.17
N VAL A 67 20.97 -24.62 -3.16
CA VAL A 67 20.57 -24.56 -1.73
C VAL A 67 20.09 -23.16 -1.37
N VAL A 68 20.81 -22.14 -1.86
CA VAL A 68 20.47 -20.73 -1.69
C VAL A 68 21.09 -19.94 -2.84
N ASP A 69 20.42 -18.87 -3.27
CA ASP A 69 20.92 -17.84 -4.19
C ASP A 69 20.28 -16.53 -3.75
N THR A 70 21.02 -15.71 -3.00
CA THR A 70 20.44 -14.55 -2.30
C THR A 70 21.44 -13.45 -1.97
N LEU A 71 20.95 -12.22 -1.81
CA LEU A 71 21.74 -11.10 -1.29
C LEU A 71 21.72 -11.09 0.25
N VAL A 72 22.89 -10.97 0.87
CA VAL A 72 23.03 -10.82 2.33
C VAL A 72 23.81 -9.56 2.69
N THR A 73 23.49 -8.96 3.83
CA THR A 73 24.37 -7.97 4.47
C THR A 73 25.44 -8.72 5.26
N VAL A 74 26.70 -8.58 4.87
CA VAL A 74 27.82 -9.27 5.49
C VAL A 74 28.21 -8.54 6.79
N PRO A 75 28.14 -9.20 7.96
CA PRO A 75 28.53 -8.56 9.20
C PRO A 75 30.05 -8.36 9.27
N GLU A 76 30.48 -7.20 9.77
CA GLU A 76 31.91 -6.89 10.00
C GLU A 76 32.58 -7.89 10.95
N THR A 77 31.81 -8.50 11.85
CA THR A 77 32.28 -9.55 12.77
C THR A 77 31.22 -10.63 12.93
N CYS A 78 31.62 -11.91 12.91
CA CYS A 78 30.73 -13.03 13.20
C CYS A 78 31.40 -14.08 14.11
N VAL A 79 30.61 -14.98 14.70
CA VAL A 79 31.09 -16.07 15.56
C VAL A 79 30.65 -17.40 14.99
N ILE A 80 31.61 -18.20 14.52
CA ILE A 80 31.37 -19.50 13.90
C ILE A 80 31.75 -20.60 14.89
N THR A 81 30.91 -21.63 15.02
CA THR A 81 31.22 -22.81 15.84
C THR A 81 31.62 -23.96 14.94
N ASP A 82 32.79 -24.55 15.19
CA ASP A 82 33.27 -25.70 14.41
C ASP A 82 32.60 -27.03 14.82
N ALA A 83 32.88 -28.08 14.05
CA ALA A 83 32.29 -29.41 14.21
C ALA A 83 32.60 -30.10 15.56
N VAL A 84 33.58 -29.61 16.34
CA VAL A 84 33.88 -30.12 17.69
C VAL A 84 33.38 -29.17 18.79
N GLY A 85 32.69 -28.09 18.43
CA GLY A 85 32.04 -27.16 19.35
C GLY A 85 32.91 -25.99 19.80
N VAL A 86 34.04 -25.74 19.15
CA VAL A 86 34.90 -24.57 19.47
C VAL A 86 34.41 -23.36 18.70
N GLN A 87 34.33 -22.21 19.38
CA GLN A 87 33.91 -20.94 18.79
C GLN A 87 35.10 -20.15 18.25
N HIS A 88 34.92 -19.58 17.07
CA HIS A 88 35.91 -18.78 16.35
C HIS A 88 35.29 -17.43 15.99
N THR A 89 35.93 -16.33 16.39
CA THR A 89 35.51 -14.98 16.02
C THR A 89 36.23 -14.57 14.74
N LEU A 90 35.46 -14.18 13.72
CA LEU A 90 35.96 -13.69 12.44
C LEU A 90 35.69 -12.19 12.35
N GLU A 91 36.62 -11.46 11.73
CA GLU A 91 36.55 -9.99 11.57
C GLU A 91 36.83 -9.60 10.11
N GLY A 92 36.28 -8.48 9.67
CA GLY A 92 36.54 -7.88 8.36
C GLY A 92 35.64 -8.34 7.23
N GLY A 93 34.38 -8.69 7.53
CA GLY A 93 33.37 -8.99 6.50
C GLY A 93 33.75 -10.17 5.59
N VAL A 94 34.20 -11.27 6.18
CA VAL A 94 34.73 -12.43 5.42
C VAL A 94 33.64 -13.31 4.82
N ALA A 95 33.98 -14.05 3.77
CA ALA A 95 33.07 -14.91 3.02
C ALA A 95 32.34 -15.95 3.89
N LEU A 96 32.98 -16.49 4.93
CA LEU A 96 32.33 -17.42 5.86
C LEU A 96 31.23 -16.74 6.70
N CYS A 97 31.34 -15.45 7.02
CA CYS A 97 30.27 -14.70 7.69
C CYS A 97 29.08 -14.45 6.76
N ALA A 98 29.31 -14.29 5.45
CA ALA A 98 28.25 -14.20 4.47
C ALA A 98 27.47 -15.52 4.37
N LEU A 99 28.17 -16.66 4.34
CA LEU A 99 27.55 -17.98 4.38
C LEU A 99 26.75 -18.21 5.67
N ASP A 100 27.27 -17.82 6.83
CA ASP A 100 26.57 -17.93 8.12
C ASP A 100 25.28 -17.10 8.16
N THR A 101 25.33 -15.89 7.59
CA THR A 101 24.15 -15.02 7.45
C THR A 101 23.10 -15.67 6.55
N ALA A 102 23.53 -16.20 5.39
CA ALA A 102 22.64 -16.91 4.48
C ALA A 102 22.04 -18.18 5.13
N ALA A 103 22.86 -18.97 5.83
CA ALA A 103 22.44 -20.16 6.55
C ALA A 103 21.36 -19.86 7.61
N THR A 104 21.58 -18.79 8.38
CA THR A 104 20.66 -18.32 9.41
C THR A 104 19.33 -17.86 8.81
N TRP A 105 19.37 -17.04 7.77
CA TRP A 105 18.16 -16.44 7.18
C TRP A 105 17.38 -17.43 6.30
N TRP A 106 18.04 -18.36 5.59
CA TRP A 106 17.37 -19.32 4.71
C TRP A 106 17.15 -20.70 5.33
N GLY A 107 17.61 -20.89 6.57
CA GLY A 107 17.34 -22.07 7.40
C GLY A 107 17.97 -23.35 6.87
N PHE A 108 19.28 -23.32 6.60
CA PHE A 108 20.08 -24.50 6.28
C PHE A 108 21.29 -24.62 7.19
N ASP A 109 21.69 -25.85 7.49
CA ASP A 109 22.87 -26.11 8.33
C ASP A 109 24.15 -26.13 7.49
N TYR A 110 25.28 -25.81 8.11
CA TYR A 110 26.60 -26.05 7.55
C TYR A 110 27.57 -26.46 8.67
N ALA A 111 28.69 -27.10 8.31
CA ALA A 111 29.71 -27.50 9.27
C ALA A 111 31.11 -27.16 8.79
N VAL A 112 31.91 -26.55 9.66
CA VAL A 112 33.33 -26.27 9.43
C VAL A 112 34.20 -27.11 10.36
N GLN A 113 35.39 -27.49 9.90
CA GLN A 113 36.40 -28.20 10.67
C GLN A 113 37.63 -27.33 10.81
N ASP A 114 38.13 -27.18 12.04
CA ASP A 114 39.41 -26.52 12.28
C ASP A 114 40.57 -27.46 11.91
N THR A 115 41.43 -27.01 10.99
CA THR A 115 42.56 -27.78 10.45
C THR A 115 43.85 -26.98 10.59
N ASP A 116 44.99 -27.62 10.32
CA ASP A 116 46.29 -26.93 10.26
C ASP A 116 46.34 -25.79 9.21
N PHE A 117 45.34 -25.73 8.32
CA PHE A 117 45.17 -24.71 7.26
C PHE A 117 44.02 -23.73 7.54
N GLY A 118 43.41 -23.76 8.73
CA GLY A 118 42.28 -22.93 9.12
C GLY A 118 40.93 -23.63 9.06
N LEU A 119 39.85 -22.84 9.20
CA LEU A 119 38.47 -23.33 9.18
C LEU A 119 38.06 -23.77 7.77
N PHE A 120 37.83 -25.08 7.63
CA PHE A 120 37.50 -25.70 6.36
C PHE A 120 36.03 -26.11 6.30
N LEU A 121 35.32 -25.70 5.24
CA LEU A 121 33.92 -26.08 5.03
C LEU A 121 33.81 -27.57 4.67
N SER A 122 33.09 -28.32 5.49
CA SER A 122 32.99 -29.78 5.37
C SER A 122 31.60 -30.28 4.95
N GLU A 123 30.56 -29.48 5.21
CA GLU A 123 29.16 -29.81 4.94
C GLU A 123 28.32 -28.55 4.76
N VAL A 124 27.35 -28.59 3.83
CA VAL A 124 26.26 -27.60 3.73
C VAL A 124 24.97 -28.34 3.40
N ALA A 125 23.87 -27.99 4.03
CA ALA A 125 22.53 -28.56 3.84
C ALA A 125 22.51 -30.11 3.88
N GLY A 126 23.30 -30.72 4.78
CA GLY A 126 23.41 -32.17 4.92
C GLY A 126 24.29 -32.86 3.88
N GLN A 127 24.95 -32.11 2.98
CA GLN A 127 25.82 -32.63 1.93
C GLN A 127 27.29 -32.52 2.33
N SER A 128 27.87 -33.64 2.74
CA SER A 128 29.27 -33.73 3.12
C SER A 128 30.18 -34.01 1.91
N GLN A 129 31.44 -33.56 2.00
CA GLN A 129 32.49 -33.92 1.05
C GLN A 129 32.74 -35.44 0.96
N THR A 130 33.24 -35.91 -0.19
CA THR A 130 33.59 -37.33 -0.45
C THR A 130 35.03 -37.45 -0.97
N GLU A 131 35.50 -38.67 -1.26
CA GLU A 131 36.84 -38.87 -1.84
C GLU A 131 37.04 -38.17 -3.20
N SER A 132 35.96 -37.83 -3.91
CA SER A 132 35.99 -37.24 -5.24
C SER A 132 35.22 -35.92 -5.39
N LEU A 133 34.58 -35.43 -4.32
CA LEU A 133 33.81 -34.17 -4.31
C LEU A 133 34.23 -33.32 -3.12
N PHE A 134 34.55 -32.06 -3.38
CA PHE A 134 34.99 -31.10 -2.37
C PHE A 134 34.10 -29.85 -2.43
N TRP A 135 33.97 -29.17 -1.29
CA TRP A 135 33.41 -27.83 -1.26
C TRP A 135 34.43 -26.85 -1.83
N LEU A 136 34.14 -26.34 -3.01
CA LEU A 136 34.90 -25.31 -3.71
C LEU A 136 34.22 -23.97 -3.52
N TYR A 137 34.97 -22.88 -3.53
CA TYR A 137 34.38 -21.54 -3.52
C TYR A 137 35.06 -20.61 -4.52
N ARG A 138 34.28 -19.65 -5.02
CA ARG A 138 34.71 -18.60 -5.95
C ARG A 138 34.14 -17.27 -5.48
N VAL A 139 34.88 -16.19 -5.72
CA VAL A 139 34.42 -14.81 -5.55
C VAL A 139 34.45 -14.13 -6.91
N ASN A 140 33.30 -13.64 -7.38
CA ASN A 140 33.11 -13.06 -8.72
C ASN A 140 33.64 -14.00 -9.83
N GLY A 141 33.37 -15.29 -9.72
CA GLY A 141 33.82 -16.33 -10.65
C GLY A 141 35.28 -16.77 -10.49
N VAL A 142 36.10 -16.10 -9.68
CA VAL A 142 37.53 -16.43 -9.50
C VAL A 142 37.74 -17.29 -8.26
N SER A 143 38.53 -18.36 -8.36
CA SER A 143 38.93 -19.17 -7.19
C SER A 143 40.00 -18.43 -6.38
N PRO A 144 39.74 -18.01 -5.13
CA PRO A 144 40.75 -17.32 -4.34
C PRO A 144 41.84 -18.27 -3.83
N MET A 145 42.95 -17.70 -3.36
CA MET A 145 44.12 -18.45 -2.87
C MET A 145 44.15 -18.62 -1.35
N ASP A 146 43.23 -17.96 -0.65
CA ASP A 146 42.98 -18.00 0.79
C ASP A 146 41.72 -18.82 1.12
N GLY A 147 41.40 -19.01 2.40
CA GLY A 147 40.20 -19.74 2.84
C GLY A 147 38.97 -18.85 3.01
N LEU A 148 37.78 -19.45 3.07
CA LEU A 148 36.51 -18.74 3.32
C LEU A 148 36.52 -17.87 4.59
N ALA A 149 37.25 -18.30 5.62
CA ALA A 149 37.36 -17.58 6.89
C ALA A 149 38.34 -16.39 6.83
N ASP A 150 39.15 -16.28 5.78
CA ASP A 150 40.20 -15.27 5.63
C ASP A 150 39.93 -14.29 4.47
N HIS A 151 39.01 -14.64 3.56
CA HIS A 151 38.71 -13.84 2.38
C HIS A 151 37.66 -12.75 2.67
N THR A 152 38.08 -11.49 2.68
CA THR A 152 37.18 -10.32 2.81
C THR A 152 36.39 -10.08 1.52
N LEU A 153 35.06 -9.91 1.65
CA LEU A 153 34.19 -9.54 0.53
C LEU A 153 34.09 -8.01 0.39
N ALA A 154 33.96 -7.55 -0.84
CA ALA A 154 33.62 -6.18 -1.20
C ALA A 154 32.13 -6.03 -1.49
N GLU A 155 31.65 -4.78 -1.51
CA GLU A 155 30.26 -4.44 -1.86
C GLU A 155 29.89 -4.97 -3.25
N GLY A 156 28.82 -5.76 -3.31
CA GLY A 156 28.29 -6.34 -4.53
C GLY A 156 29.01 -7.61 -5.02
N ASP A 157 29.95 -8.16 -4.25
CA ASP A 157 30.62 -9.41 -4.60
C ASP A 157 29.64 -10.59 -4.67
N GLU A 158 29.89 -11.53 -5.59
CA GLU A 158 29.26 -12.84 -5.62
C GLU A 158 30.16 -13.89 -4.97
N LEU A 159 29.70 -14.49 -3.87
CA LEU A 159 30.27 -15.69 -3.27
C LEU A 159 29.52 -16.93 -3.79
N LEU A 160 30.20 -17.75 -4.58
CA LEU A 160 29.71 -19.03 -5.06
C LEU A 160 30.39 -20.19 -4.33
N LEU A 161 29.63 -21.02 -3.64
CA LEU A 161 30.08 -22.30 -3.08
C LEU A 161 29.51 -23.46 -3.89
N THR A 162 30.31 -24.47 -4.17
CA THR A 162 29.88 -25.65 -4.94
C THR A 162 30.45 -26.93 -4.37
N LEU A 163 29.61 -27.96 -4.23
CA LEU A 163 30.07 -29.32 -4.00
C LEU A 163 30.34 -30.01 -5.34
N GLY A 164 31.61 -30.10 -5.73
CA GLY A 164 32.00 -30.56 -7.08
C GLY A 164 33.35 -31.28 -7.14
N GLY A 165 33.61 -31.90 -8.28
CA GLY A 165 34.95 -32.42 -8.61
C GLY A 165 35.90 -31.27 -8.98
N TRP A 166 37.20 -31.50 -8.93
CA TRP A 166 38.19 -30.51 -9.35
C TRP A 166 38.85 -30.91 -10.68
N PRO A 167 38.86 -30.03 -11.72
CA PRO A 167 38.27 -28.69 -11.75
C PRO A 167 36.73 -28.70 -11.97
N SER A 168 36.06 -27.64 -11.49
CA SER A 168 34.65 -27.33 -11.78
C SER A 168 34.54 -25.86 -12.18
N SER A 169 33.99 -25.61 -13.38
CA SER A 169 33.83 -24.27 -13.93
C SER A 169 32.37 -23.82 -13.85
N PRO A 170 32.08 -22.59 -13.40
CA PRO A 170 30.72 -22.07 -13.39
C PRO A 170 30.18 -21.80 -14.78
N LEU A 171 28.94 -22.24 -15.00
CA LEU A 171 28.13 -21.83 -16.13
C LEU A 171 27.48 -20.46 -15.87
N SER A 172 27.19 -19.76 -16.95
CA SER A 172 26.37 -18.55 -17.00
C SER A 172 25.33 -18.68 -18.10
N VAL A 173 24.16 -18.07 -17.91
CA VAL A 173 23.09 -18.00 -18.91
C VAL A 173 22.77 -16.55 -19.23
N GLU A 174 22.96 -16.17 -20.48
CA GLU A 174 22.54 -14.88 -21.02
C GLU A 174 21.32 -15.06 -21.92
N LEU A 175 20.24 -14.34 -21.62
CA LEU A 175 19.05 -14.34 -22.47
C LEU A 175 19.09 -13.15 -23.42
N SER A 176 18.69 -13.37 -24.67
CA SER A 176 18.49 -12.29 -25.65
C SER A 176 17.49 -11.22 -25.21
N THR A 177 16.57 -11.60 -24.30
CA THR A 177 15.65 -10.75 -23.55
C THR A 177 15.25 -11.50 -22.29
N ASN A 178 15.07 -10.78 -21.18
CA ASN A 178 14.48 -11.32 -19.94
C ASN A 178 12.95 -11.22 -19.92
N GLU A 179 12.35 -10.69 -20.99
CA GLU A 179 10.91 -10.48 -21.16
C GLU A 179 10.45 -10.85 -22.58
N VAL A 180 9.40 -11.65 -22.70
CA VAL A 180 8.90 -12.14 -24.01
C VAL A 180 7.39 -12.38 -23.98
N LEU A 181 6.71 -12.30 -25.12
CA LEU A 181 5.30 -12.70 -25.21
C LEU A 181 5.19 -14.21 -25.49
N VAL A 182 4.09 -14.83 -25.03
CA VAL A 182 3.75 -16.21 -25.43
C VAL A 182 3.76 -16.32 -26.97
N GLY A 183 4.48 -17.31 -27.48
CA GLY A 183 4.63 -17.56 -28.91
C GLY A 183 5.74 -16.76 -29.60
N ASP A 184 6.40 -15.81 -28.93
CA ASP A 184 7.63 -15.18 -29.46
C ASP A 184 8.86 -16.01 -29.06
N SER A 185 9.84 -16.07 -29.96
CA SER A 185 11.08 -16.83 -29.71
C SER A 185 12.12 -15.95 -29.02
N LEU A 186 12.83 -16.52 -28.07
CA LEU A 186 14.06 -15.96 -27.51
C LEU A 186 15.21 -16.97 -27.61
N THR A 187 16.43 -16.47 -27.44
CA THR A 187 17.66 -17.27 -27.40
C THR A 187 18.30 -17.19 -26.01
N ALA A 188 18.69 -18.34 -25.47
CA ALA A 188 19.62 -18.46 -24.35
C ALA A 188 21.02 -18.79 -24.87
N THR A 189 22.02 -18.06 -24.40
CA THR A 189 23.45 -18.32 -24.61
C THR A 189 24.02 -18.83 -23.30
N VAL A 190 24.53 -20.06 -23.30
CA VAL A 190 25.23 -20.63 -22.15
C VAL A 190 26.72 -20.43 -22.34
N LEU A 191 27.36 -19.91 -21.31
CA LEU A 191 28.79 -19.71 -21.23
C LEU A 191 29.37 -20.55 -20.09
N VAL A 192 30.62 -20.99 -20.22
CA VAL A 192 31.42 -21.62 -19.17
C VAL A 192 32.62 -20.75 -18.87
N TYR A 193 32.94 -20.56 -17.59
CA TYR A 193 34.13 -19.82 -17.19
C TYR A 193 35.40 -20.64 -17.41
N ASP A 194 36.36 -20.08 -18.12
CA ASP A 194 37.67 -20.68 -18.34
C ASP A 194 38.71 -20.03 -17.40
N ASP A 195 39.30 -20.85 -16.52
CA ASP A 195 40.29 -20.41 -15.53
C ASP A 195 41.66 -20.03 -16.15
N GLU A 196 41.98 -20.49 -17.35
CA GLU A 196 43.21 -20.10 -18.06
C GLU A 196 43.05 -18.72 -18.71
N SER A 197 41.95 -18.51 -19.42
CA SER A 197 41.67 -17.26 -20.14
C SER A 197 41.06 -16.18 -19.24
N HIS A 198 40.55 -16.54 -18.06
CA HIS A 198 39.80 -15.69 -17.13
C HIS A 198 38.57 -15.05 -17.79
N ALA A 199 37.94 -15.77 -18.71
CA ALA A 199 36.82 -15.30 -19.50
C ALA A 199 35.75 -16.38 -19.67
N TYR A 200 34.53 -15.93 -19.95
CA TYR A 200 33.42 -16.80 -20.30
C TYR A 200 33.48 -17.18 -21.78
N GLU A 201 33.42 -18.47 -22.07
CA GLU A 201 33.40 -19.03 -23.44
C GLU A 201 32.12 -19.82 -23.71
N PRO A 202 31.66 -19.91 -24.96
CA PRO A 202 30.44 -20.66 -25.28
C PRO A 202 30.47 -22.12 -24.81
N ALA A 203 29.46 -22.52 -24.03
CA ALA A 203 29.30 -23.87 -23.52
C ALA A 203 28.42 -24.69 -24.49
N ASN A 204 29.06 -25.49 -25.34
CA ASN A 204 28.36 -26.45 -26.19
C ASN A 204 27.77 -27.61 -25.37
N GLU A 205 26.68 -28.20 -25.88
CA GLU A 205 26.00 -29.35 -25.27
C GLU A 205 25.58 -29.14 -23.80
N ALA A 206 25.38 -27.88 -23.41
CA ALA A 206 24.80 -27.53 -22.12
C ALA A 206 23.27 -27.70 -22.19
N THR A 207 22.70 -28.23 -21.12
CA THR A 207 21.25 -28.37 -20.95
C THR A 207 20.71 -27.07 -20.37
N VAL A 208 19.74 -26.45 -21.03
CA VAL A 208 19.03 -25.26 -20.56
C VAL A 208 17.66 -25.69 -20.04
N LEU A 209 17.42 -25.46 -18.76
CA LEU A 209 16.19 -25.76 -18.04
C LEU A 209 15.36 -24.49 -17.93
N VAL A 210 14.14 -24.51 -18.45
CA VAL A 210 13.15 -23.45 -18.31
C VAL A 210 11.95 -24.07 -17.60
N ASP A 211 11.94 -23.98 -16.27
CA ASP A 211 11.02 -24.74 -15.42
C ASP A 211 11.04 -26.26 -15.73
N THR A 212 9.98 -26.82 -16.31
CA THR A 212 9.91 -28.26 -16.68
C THR A 212 10.37 -28.56 -18.11
N GLU A 213 10.63 -27.53 -18.93
CA GLU A 213 11.09 -27.69 -20.30
C GLU A 213 12.62 -27.76 -20.36
N ILE A 214 13.13 -28.64 -21.23
CA ILE A 214 14.56 -28.93 -21.35
C ILE A 214 15.00 -28.68 -22.78
N PHE A 215 15.97 -27.79 -22.94
CA PHE A 215 16.62 -27.44 -24.20
C PHE A 215 18.11 -27.78 -24.15
N MET A 216 18.77 -27.81 -25.30
CA MET A 216 20.20 -28.13 -25.39
C MET A 216 20.89 -27.15 -26.33
N THR A 217 22.05 -26.62 -25.91
CA THR A 217 22.80 -25.66 -26.71
C THR A 217 23.47 -26.31 -27.93
N GLY A 218 23.54 -25.53 -29.01
CA GLY A 218 24.35 -25.83 -30.18
C GLY A 218 25.84 -25.69 -29.92
N THR A 219 26.64 -25.87 -30.98
CA THR A 219 28.11 -25.76 -30.90
C THR A 219 28.61 -24.34 -30.59
N ASP A 220 27.75 -23.32 -30.75
CA ASP A 220 28.03 -21.93 -30.43
C ASP A 220 27.52 -21.52 -29.04
N GLY A 221 27.10 -22.49 -28.22
CA GLY A 221 26.57 -22.25 -26.87
C GLY A 221 25.15 -21.70 -26.84
N THR A 222 24.45 -21.59 -27.98
CA THR A 222 23.11 -20.99 -28.02
C THR A 222 21.99 -22.00 -28.20
N VAL A 223 20.80 -21.69 -27.69
CA VAL A 223 19.54 -22.39 -28.00
C VAL A 223 18.39 -21.41 -28.05
N SER A 224 17.53 -21.54 -29.07
CA SER A 224 16.30 -20.76 -29.17
C SER A 224 15.10 -21.59 -28.75
N PHE A 225 14.19 -21.00 -28.00
CA PHE A 225 12.94 -21.61 -27.59
C PHE A 225 11.79 -20.60 -27.66
N THR A 226 10.56 -21.11 -27.58
CA THR A 226 9.33 -20.33 -27.71
C THR A 226 8.38 -20.74 -26.58
N PRO A 227 8.27 -19.92 -25.52
CA PRO A 227 7.38 -20.21 -24.41
C PRO A 227 5.93 -20.36 -24.87
N SER A 228 5.25 -21.39 -24.35
CA SER A 228 3.87 -21.73 -24.71
C SER A 228 2.83 -21.26 -23.69
N PHE A 229 3.26 -20.75 -22.54
CA PHE A 229 2.41 -20.23 -21.47
C PHE A 229 3.09 -19.03 -20.80
N ALA A 230 2.27 -18.11 -20.28
CA ALA A 230 2.74 -16.96 -19.54
C ALA A 230 3.21 -17.38 -18.13
N GLY A 231 4.01 -16.54 -17.49
CA GLY A 231 4.51 -16.77 -16.14
C GLY A 231 5.93 -16.27 -15.95
N SER A 232 6.39 -16.32 -14.70
CA SER A 232 7.79 -16.07 -14.36
C SER A 232 8.56 -17.39 -14.34
N PHE A 233 9.61 -17.46 -15.13
CA PHE A 233 10.46 -18.63 -15.29
C PHE A 233 11.87 -18.34 -14.77
N ARG A 234 12.53 -19.39 -14.31
CA ARG A 234 13.97 -19.38 -14.06
C ARG A 234 14.65 -20.19 -15.15
N VAL A 235 15.61 -19.58 -15.82
CA VAL A 235 16.42 -20.24 -16.83
C VAL A 235 17.76 -20.60 -16.19
N ILE A 236 18.04 -21.90 -16.14
CA ILE A 236 19.26 -22.46 -15.54
C ILE A 236 19.97 -23.29 -16.59
N ALA A 237 21.30 -23.32 -16.58
CA ALA A 237 22.10 -24.22 -17.39
C ALA A 237 22.86 -25.24 -16.55
N GLU A 238 22.92 -26.46 -17.07
CA GLU A 238 23.67 -27.59 -16.53
C GLU A 238 24.53 -28.25 -17.60
N ARG A 239 25.74 -28.66 -17.25
CA ARG A 239 26.61 -29.46 -18.13
C ARG A 239 27.46 -30.39 -17.27
N THR A 240 27.71 -31.60 -17.77
CA THR A 240 28.42 -32.62 -16.99
C THR A 240 29.81 -32.12 -16.61
N SER A 241 30.14 -32.16 -15.31
CA SER A 241 31.43 -31.70 -14.70
C SER A 241 31.58 -30.18 -14.52
N ASP A 242 30.55 -29.39 -14.86
CA ASP A 242 30.53 -27.95 -14.61
C ASP A 242 29.58 -27.60 -13.46
N THR A 243 29.83 -26.46 -12.82
CA THR A 243 28.93 -25.90 -11.82
C THR A 243 27.71 -25.30 -12.53
N ARG A 244 26.51 -25.67 -12.09
CA ARG A 244 25.22 -25.11 -12.54
C ARG A 244 25.25 -23.57 -12.56
N SER A 245 24.60 -22.98 -13.56
CA SER A 245 24.50 -21.52 -13.64
C SER A 245 23.63 -20.94 -12.53
N ALA A 246 23.83 -19.66 -12.22
CA ALA A 246 22.79 -18.89 -11.54
C ALA A 246 21.48 -18.95 -12.34
N ALA A 247 20.36 -18.79 -11.64
CA ALA A 247 19.05 -18.73 -12.30
C ALA A 247 18.84 -17.36 -12.94
N THR A 248 18.78 -17.32 -14.27
CA THR A 248 18.44 -16.09 -15.00
C THR A 248 16.92 -15.94 -15.08
N PRO A 249 16.32 -14.85 -14.57
CA PRO A 249 14.87 -14.67 -14.62
C PRO A 249 14.41 -14.42 -16.05
N LEU A 250 13.29 -15.05 -16.41
CA LEU A 250 12.58 -14.86 -17.67
C LEU A 250 11.10 -14.62 -17.38
N GLN A 251 10.59 -13.46 -17.73
CA GLN A 251 9.16 -13.19 -17.70
C GLN A 251 8.54 -13.48 -19.06
N VAL A 252 7.49 -14.30 -19.09
CA VAL A 252 6.68 -14.53 -20.28
C VAL A 252 5.30 -13.94 -20.06
N TYR A 253 4.94 -12.97 -20.89
CA TYR A 253 3.63 -12.33 -20.83
C TYR A 253 2.64 -13.03 -21.75
N ALA A 254 1.39 -13.17 -21.30
CA ALA A 254 0.32 -13.68 -22.15
C ALA A 254 0.13 -12.78 -23.38
N ARG A 255 -0.14 -13.40 -24.53
CA ARG A 255 -0.47 -12.65 -25.75
C ARG A 255 -1.94 -12.26 -25.69
N ASN A 256 -2.26 -11.19 -24.97
CA ASN A 256 -3.66 -10.76 -24.83
C ASN A 256 -4.08 -9.87 -26.00
N ALA A 257 -5.02 -10.36 -26.81
CA ALA A 257 -5.65 -9.60 -27.88
C ALA A 257 -6.71 -8.59 -27.38
N GLU A 258 -7.07 -8.63 -26.09
CA GLU A 258 -8.03 -7.71 -25.44
C GLU A 258 -7.35 -6.58 -24.63
N PHE A 259 -6.01 -6.56 -24.59
CA PHE A 259 -5.19 -5.59 -23.84
C PHE A 259 -5.09 -4.19 -24.51
N VAL A 260 -6.02 -3.83 -25.40
CA VAL A 260 -5.94 -2.63 -26.24
C VAL A 260 -6.85 -1.53 -25.68
N ASP A 261 -6.22 -0.57 -25.00
CA ASP A 261 -6.67 0.84 -24.96
C ASP A 261 -8.07 1.10 -24.36
N SER A 262 -8.43 0.44 -23.25
CA SER A 262 -9.65 0.79 -22.50
C SER A 262 -9.55 2.22 -21.94
N LEU A 263 -10.69 2.92 -21.83
CA LEU A 263 -10.72 4.30 -21.36
C LEU A 263 -10.21 4.49 -19.91
N PRO A 264 -10.53 3.61 -18.93
CA PRO A 264 -9.94 3.68 -17.59
C PRO A 264 -8.41 3.61 -17.64
N ARG A 265 -7.84 2.69 -18.42
CA ARG A 265 -6.39 2.59 -18.60
C ARG A 265 -5.79 3.85 -19.24
N GLN A 266 -6.48 4.44 -20.23
CA GLN A 266 -6.05 5.73 -20.82
C GLN A 266 -6.05 6.85 -19.77
N GLN A 267 -7.01 6.86 -18.84
CA GLN A 267 -7.04 7.77 -17.69
C GLN A 267 -5.84 7.54 -16.76
N THR A 268 -5.53 6.31 -16.37
CA THR A 268 -4.37 5.97 -15.51
C THR A 268 -3.04 6.40 -16.16
N GLN A 269 -2.89 6.16 -17.47
CA GLN A 269 -1.72 6.61 -18.22
C GLN A 269 -1.64 8.15 -18.31
N ALA A 270 -2.78 8.82 -18.49
CA ALA A 270 -2.84 10.27 -18.54
C ALA A 270 -2.52 10.90 -17.18
N LEU A 271 -3.02 10.33 -16.08
CA LEU A 271 -2.67 10.70 -14.72
C LEU A 271 -1.15 10.62 -14.51
N SER A 272 -0.56 9.47 -14.82
CA SER A 272 0.89 9.23 -14.69
C SER A 272 1.73 10.27 -15.43
N ARG A 273 1.37 10.58 -16.69
CA ARG A 273 2.07 11.61 -17.48
C ARG A 273 1.89 13.03 -16.93
N GLY A 274 0.69 13.35 -16.43
CA GLY A 274 0.41 14.64 -15.78
C GLY A 274 1.22 14.83 -14.50
N LEU A 275 1.32 13.78 -13.67
CA LEU A 275 2.15 13.78 -12.46
C LEU A 275 3.62 13.98 -12.81
N GLN A 276 4.13 13.25 -13.80
CA GLN A 276 5.52 13.40 -14.26
C GLN A 276 5.80 14.85 -14.68
N PHE A 277 4.90 15.47 -15.45
CA PHE A 277 5.05 16.87 -15.85
C PHE A 277 5.16 17.81 -14.64
N LEU A 278 4.28 17.65 -13.63
CA LEU A 278 4.32 18.48 -12.41
C LEU A 278 5.60 18.25 -11.59
N GLN A 279 6.08 17.00 -11.49
CA GLN A 279 7.34 16.67 -10.82
C GLN A 279 8.55 17.30 -11.53
N GLU A 280 8.56 17.29 -12.86
CA GLU A 280 9.59 17.95 -13.66
C GLU A 280 9.58 19.47 -13.43
N GLN A 281 8.40 20.10 -13.37
CA GLN A 281 8.29 21.54 -13.03
C GLN A 281 8.88 21.86 -11.66
N ALA A 282 8.62 21.04 -10.64
CA ALA A 282 9.19 21.21 -9.30
C ALA A 282 10.72 21.06 -9.28
N SER A 283 11.29 20.29 -10.20
CA SER A 283 12.72 19.96 -10.27
C SER A 283 13.56 21.03 -10.97
N VAL A 284 12.96 22.04 -11.62
CA VAL A 284 13.68 23.14 -12.32
C VAL A 284 14.44 24.08 -11.35
N GLY A 285 14.29 23.91 -10.03
CA GLY A 285 15.09 24.62 -9.02
C GLY A 285 14.56 26.00 -8.57
N GLY A 286 13.30 26.31 -8.92
CA GLY A 286 12.58 27.50 -8.48
C GLY A 286 12.09 27.43 -7.03
N ASP A 287 11.62 28.55 -6.49
CA ASP A 287 10.97 28.62 -5.15
C ASP A 287 9.45 28.37 -5.21
N VAL A 288 8.88 28.34 -6.42
CA VAL A 288 7.47 28.08 -6.74
C VAL A 288 7.37 27.36 -8.08
N ILE A 289 6.29 26.59 -8.29
CA ILE A 289 5.91 26.02 -9.59
C ILE A 289 5.01 27.05 -10.28
N GLU A 290 5.52 27.69 -11.34
CA GLU A 290 4.91 28.81 -12.09
C GLU A 290 4.56 30.06 -11.26
N THR A 291 3.64 29.94 -10.30
CA THR A 291 3.15 30.99 -9.40
C THR A 291 2.86 30.39 -8.02
N PRO A 292 2.78 31.18 -6.94
CA PRO A 292 2.41 30.66 -5.62
C PRO A 292 1.09 29.85 -5.62
N GLY A 293 0.07 30.33 -6.35
CA GLY A 293 -1.19 29.61 -6.46
C GLY A 293 -1.07 28.29 -7.25
N ALA A 294 -0.29 28.29 -8.34
CA ALA A 294 -0.01 27.07 -9.10
C ALA A 294 0.82 26.06 -8.29
N THR A 295 1.73 26.50 -7.41
CA THR A 295 2.41 25.62 -6.44
C THR A 295 1.42 24.92 -5.53
N SER A 296 0.46 25.65 -4.93
CA SER A 296 -0.56 25.07 -4.04
C SER A 296 -1.39 24.01 -4.79
N TRP A 297 -1.86 24.33 -6.00
CA TRP A 297 -2.63 23.38 -6.82
C TRP A 297 -1.80 22.19 -7.29
N ALA A 298 -0.55 22.40 -7.70
CA ALA A 298 0.37 21.32 -8.07
C ALA A 298 0.69 20.42 -6.87
N GLY A 299 0.82 20.98 -5.67
CA GLY A 299 0.95 20.23 -4.42
C GLY A 299 -0.22 19.31 -4.18
N MET A 300 -1.44 19.86 -4.19
CA MET A 300 -2.67 19.06 -4.05
C MET A 300 -2.79 17.98 -5.14
N ALA A 301 -2.48 18.30 -6.40
CA ALA A 301 -2.53 17.34 -7.50
C ALA A 301 -1.47 16.23 -7.38
N LEU A 302 -0.25 16.58 -6.97
CA LEU A 302 0.81 15.61 -6.71
C LEU A 302 0.42 14.69 -5.54
N ALA A 303 -0.13 15.26 -4.46
CA ALA A 303 -0.61 14.51 -3.30
C ALA A 303 -1.75 13.55 -3.68
N ALA A 304 -2.76 14.02 -4.43
CA ALA A 304 -3.84 13.20 -4.95
C ALA A 304 -3.36 12.05 -5.85
N GLY A 305 -2.31 12.28 -6.64
CA GLY A 305 -1.64 11.22 -7.41
C GLY A 305 -0.59 10.45 -6.60
N GLY A 306 -0.72 10.42 -5.27
CA GLY A 306 0.10 9.65 -4.34
C GLY A 306 1.55 10.13 -4.18
N ARG A 307 2.00 11.22 -4.79
CA ARG A 307 3.39 11.67 -4.69
C ARG A 307 3.66 12.33 -3.33
N SER A 308 4.75 11.90 -2.68
CA SER A 308 5.23 12.56 -1.46
C SER A 308 5.77 13.96 -1.78
N LEU A 309 5.16 14.99 -1.18
CA LEU A 309 5.55 16.38 -1.44
C LEU A 309 6.93 16.73 -0.84
N ASP A 310 7.44 15.92 0.09
CA ASP A 310 8.79 16.04 0.63
C ASP A 310 9.88 15.48 -0.30
N SER A 311 9.54 14.49 -1.13
CA SER A 311 10.48 13.85 -2.06
C SER A 311 10.51 14.50 -3.44
N VAL A 312 9.43 15.18 -3.84
CA VAL A 312 9.37 15.89 -5.12
C VAL A 312 10.11 17.23 -5.03
N GLY A 313 11.11 17.42 -5.89
CA GLY A 313 12.00 18.58 -5.90
C GLY A 313 13.37 18.25 -5.31
N SER A 314 13.97 19.19 -4.57
CA SER A 314 15.25 18.96 -3.89
C SER A 314 15.08 18.97 -2.37
N SER A 315 16.00 18.37 -1.62
CA SER A 315 15.90 18.34 -0.15
C SER A 315 15.80 19.72 0.53
N SER A 316 16.25 20.80 -0.13
CA SER A 316 16.12 22.18 0.36
C SER A 316 14.95 22.96 -0.27
N LYS A 317 14.35 22.43 -1.34
CA LYS A 317 13.22 23.02 -2.07
C LYS A 317 12.28 21.90 -2.52
N SER A 318 11.76 21.14 -1.58
CA SER A 318 10.71 20.15 -1.85
C SER A 318 9.40 20.89 -2.05
N VAL A 319 8.42 20.27 -2.71
CA VAL A 319 7.09 20.89 -2.90
C VAL A 319 6.45 21.24 -1.56
N ALA A 320 6.58 20.39 -0.54
CA ALA A 320 6.11 20.68 0.83
C ALA A 320 6.75 21.97 1.41
N LYS A 321 8.05 22.18 1.19
CA LYS A 321 8.74 23.42 1.59
C LYS A 321 8.32 24.64 0.78
N MET A 322 8.07 24.45 -0.52
CA MET A 322 7.53 25.54 -1.35
C MET A 322 6.16 25.96 -0.84
N ILE A 323 5.28 25.01 -0.51
CA ILE A 323 3.96 25.26 0.09
C ILE A 323 4.11 26.01 1.40
N GLY A 324 4.93 25.53 2.35
CA GLY A 324 5.16 26.21 3.64
C GLY A 324 5.71 27.64 3.50
N ALA A 325 6.41 27.93 2.40
CA ALA A 325 6.93 29.26 2.09
C ALA A 325 5.91 30.20 1.43
N VAL A 326 4.76 29.70 0.94
CA VAL A 326 3.68 30.53 0.38
C VAL A 326 2.91 31.19 1.51
N VAL A 327 3.35 32.38 1.92
CA VAL A 327 2.60 33.23 2.86
C VAL A 327 1.78 34.26 2.07
N PRO A 328 0.43 34.21 2.11
CA PRO A 328 -0.41 35.23 1.50
C PRO A 328 -0.04 36.63 2.00
N GLY A 329 0.25 37.54 1.06
CA GLY A 329 0.77 38.88 1.36
C GLY A 329 -0.31 39.91 1.71
N GLU A 330 0.11 41.18 1.81
CA GLU A 330 -0.78 42.32 2.03
C GLU A 330 -1.73 42.48 0.81
N GLY A 331 -3.04 42.33 1.04
CA GLY A 331 -4.06 42.34 -0.03
C GLY A 331 -4.54 40.96 -0.50
N ALA A 332 -4.05 39.88 0.13
CA ALA A 332 -4.60 38.53 -0.06
C ALA A 332 -6.07 38.46 0.34
N THR A 333 -6.84 37.67 -0.40
CA THR A 333 -8.25 37.38 -0.09
C THR A 333 -8.35 36.17 0.84
N VAL A 334 -9.53 35.90 1.41
CA VAL A 334 -9.73 34.69 2.22
C VAL A 334 -9.50 33.41 1.40
N LEU A 335 -9.83 33.42 0.11
CA LEU A 335 -9.57 32.34 -0.85
C LEU A 335 -8.09 31.94 -0.93
N ASP A 336 -7.17 32.88 -0.74
CA ASP A 336 -5.73 32.56 -0.73
C ASP A 336 -5.34 31.77 0.51
N TRP A 337 -5.98 32.04 1.65
CA TRP A 337 -5.78 31.30 2.90
C TRP A 337 -6.45 29.93 2.87
N GLU A 338 -7.67 29.86 2.32
CA GLU A 338 -8.41 28.60 2.15
C GLU A 338 -7.65 27.62 1.26
N ARG A 339 -7.20 28.07 0.07
CA ARG A 339 -6.33 27.26 -0.81
C ARG A 339 -5.05 26.81 -0.10
N GLN A 340 -4.49 27.67 0.75
CA GLN A 340 -3.24 27.36 1.44
C GLN A 340 -3.44 26.33 2.55
N VAL A 341 -4.56 26.38 3.29
CA VAL A 341 -4.94 25.32 4.24
C VAL A 341 -5.05 23.99 3.51
N LEU A 342 -5.76 23.93 2.38
CA LEU A 342 -5.89 22.71 1.59
C LEU A 342 -4.53 22.18 1.11
N ALA A 343 -3.63 23.05 0.67
CA ALA A 343 -2.29 22.64 0.25
C ALA A 343 -1.39 22.17 1.41
N VAL A 344 -1.54 22.74 2.61
CA VAL A 344 -0.83 22.28 3.82
C VAL A 344 -1.34 20.91 4.25
N VAL A 345 -2.66 20.70 4.26
CA VAL A 345 -3.28 19.40 4.53
C VAL A 345 -2.82 18.37 3.50
N ALA A 346 -2.80 18.73 2.21
CA ALA A 346 -2.28 17.89 1.14
C ALA A 346 -0.78 17.54 1.30
N ALA A 347 -0.01 18.33 2.06
CA ALA A 347 1.38 18.02 2.38
C ALA A 347 1.54 17.13 3.63
N GLY A 348 0.43 16.64 4.20
CA GLY A 348 0.40 15.92 5.47
C GLY A 348 0.65 16.81 6.69
N GLY A 349 0.43 18.13 6.55
CA GLY A 349 0.69 19.09 7.60
C GLY A 349 -0.53 19.49 8.42
N ASP A 350 -0.32 19.73 9.72
CA ASP A 350 -1.32 20.34 10.58
C ASP A 350 -1.47 21.85 10.26
N PRO A 351 -2.59 22.29 9.66
CA PRO A 351 -2.76 23.69 9.27
C PRO A 351 -2.91 24.65 10.46
N HIS A 352 -3.16 24.15 11.67
CA HIS A 352 -3.13 24.97 12.89
C HIS A 352 -1.70 25.29 13.36
N ASN A 353 -0.72 24.48 12.96
CA ASN A 353 0.67 24.65 13.36
C ASN A 353 1.67 23.98 12.41
N TRP A 354 1.78 24.51 11.19
CA TRP A 354 2.77 24.05 10.21
C TRP A 354 3.96 24.99 10.18
N GLU A 355 5.14 24.46 10.50
CA GLU A 355 6.40 25.24 10.62
C GLU A 355 6.27 26.47 11.56
N GLY A 356 5.41 26.38 12.59
CA GLY A 356 5.15 27.46 13.55
C GLY A 356 4.19 28.54 13.05
N GLN A 357 3.45 28.30 11.97
CA GLN A 357 2.40 29.17 11.43
C GLN A 357 1.01 28.53 11.55
N ASP A 358 0.01 29.36 11.85
CA ASP A 358 -1.41 28.98 11.88
C ASP A 358 -2.11 29.57 10.65
N TRP A 359 -2.53 28.68 9.75
CA TRP A 359 -3.16 28.99 8.47
C TRP A 359 -4.69 29.10 8.56
N VAL A 360 -5.28 28.56 9.63
CA VAL A 360 -6.74 28.54 9.86
C VAL A 360 -7.23 29.83 10.52
N SER A 361 -6.46 30.38 11.47
CA SER A 361 -6.78 31.64 12.15
C SER A 361 -7.08 32.82 11.22
N PRO A 362 -6.36 33.03 10.09
CA PRO A 362 -6.73 34.00 9.06
C PRO A 362 -8.14 33.83 8.50
N ILE A 363 -8.58 32.60 8.17
CA ILE A 363 -9.94 32.33 7.65
C ILE A 363 -10.98 32.78 8.68
N ARG A 364 -10.80 32.36 9.94
CA ARG A 364 -11.68 32.73 11.05
C ARG A 364 -11.76 34.24 11.28
N ARG A 365 -10.65 34.99 11.05
CA ARG A 365 -10.63 36.47 11.18
C ARG A 365 -11.31 37.19 10.03
N HIS A 366 -11.45 36.56 8.86
CA HIS A 366 -12.19 37.10 7.72
C HIS A 366 -13.68 36.72 7.75
N SER A 367 -14.19 36.18 8.86
CA SER A 367 -15.61 35.90 9.04
C SER A 367 -16.40 37.12 9.55
N GLY A 368 -17.64 37.28 9.08
CA GLY A 368 -18.52 38.34 9.54
C GLY A 368 -19.93 38.27 8.94
N SER A 369 -20.94 38.67 9.70
CA SER A 369 -22.36 38.68 9.27
C SER A 369 -22.94 37.31 8.86
N GLY A 370 -22.40 36.20 9.39
CA GLY A 370 -22.90 34.85 9.12
C GLY A 370 -22.35 34.21 7.84
N GLN A 371 -21.16 34.61 7.38
CA GLN A 371 -20.45 34.01 6.25
C GLN A 371 -18.92 34.15 6.40
N ILE A 372 -18.17 33.45 5.55
CA ILE A 372 -16.71 33.47 5.43
C ILE A 372 -16.31 34.41 4.29
N GLY A 373 -15.53 35.46 4.57
CA GLY A 373 -14.99 36.33 3.53
C GLY A 373 -15.84 37.54 3.18
N ASP A 374 -16.00 37.80 1.87
CA ASP A 374 -16.68 38.96 1.31
C ASP A 374 -18.16 38.68 1.10
N VAL A 375 -19.01 39.56 1.66
CA VAL A 375 -20.47 39.44 1.58
C VAL A 375 -21.10 39.41 0.20
N ALA A 376 -20.34 39.71 -0.84
CA ALA A 376 -20.77 39.65 -2.23
C ALA A 376 -20.47 38.30 -2.91
N LEU A 377 -19.73 37.41 -2.27
CA LEU A 377 -19.27 36.15 -2.85
C LEU A 377 -19.99 34.96 -2.22
N VAL A 378 -20.13 33.89 -2.99
CA VAL A 378 -20.56 32.57 -2.48
C VAL A 378 -19.35 31.63 -2.44
N ASN A 379 -18.38 31.87 -3.33
CA ASN A 379 -17.26 31.00 -3.56
C ASN A 379 -16.27 30.90 -2.37
N ASP A 380 -16.12 31.97 -1.59
CA ASP A 380 -15.34 31.95 -0.35
C ASP A 380 -16.00 31.12 0.75
N ASP A 381 -17.33 31.13 0.90
CA ASP A 381 -17.99 30.18 1.79
C ASP A 381 -17.80 28.72 1.33
N VAL A 382 -17.83 28.48 0.01
CA VAL A 382 -17.57 27.13 -0.55
C VAL A 382 -16.18 26.63 -0.16
N PHE A 383 -15.13 27.38 -0.49
CA PHE A 383 -13.75 26.97 -0.18
C PHE A 383 -13.43 27.07 1.32
N GLY A 384 -14.06 27.99 2.04
CA GLY A 384 -13.95 28.14 3.48
C GLY A 384 -14.48 26.93 4.23
N VAL A 385 -15.65 26.39 3.83
CA VAL A 385 -16.18 25.14 4.40
C VAL A 385 -15.23 23.98 4.15
N ILE A 386 -14.76 23.79 2.91
CA ILE A 386 -13.83 22.69 2.56
C ILE A 386 -12.54 22.83 3.37
N ALA A 387 -11.97 24.03 3.46
CA ALA A 387 -10.73 24.28 4.19
C ALA A 387 -10.86 24.07 5.71
N LEU A 388 -11.98 24.48 6.32
CA LEU A 388 -12.21 24.27 7.75
C LEU A 388 -12.40 22.79 8.08
N LEU A 389 -13.19 22.07 7.30
CA LEU A 389 -13.38 20.62 7.48
C LEU A 389 -12.04 19.88 7.26
N ALA A 390 -11.28 20.24 6.22
CA ALA A 390 -9.93 19.69 5.99
C ALA A 390 -8.94 19.99 7.14
N ALA A 391 -9.18 21.05 7.92
CA ALA A 391 -8.42 21.38 9.11
C ALA A 391 -8.93 20.66 10.37
N LYS A 392 -9.79 19.64 10.23
CA LYS A 392 -10.45 18.90 11.32
C LYS A 392 -11.34 19.78 12.21
N GLU A 393 -11.87 20.88 11.68
CA GLU A 393 -12.90 21.64 12.39
C GLU A 393 -14.23 20.87 12.31
N SER A 394 -14.95 20.77 13.44
CA SER A 394 -16.21 20.03 13.49
C SER A 394 -17.25 20.58 12.51
N ALA A 395 -18.08 19.71 11.90
CA ALA A 395 -19.25 20.15 11.15
C ALA A 395 -20.28 20.94 12.00
N ALA A 396 -20.19 20.85 13.33
CA ALA A 396 -20.98 21.68 14.25
C ALA A 396 -20.34 23.06 14.55
N ASP A 397 -19.14 23.35 14.01
CA ASP A 397 -18.50 24.66 14.15
C ASP A 397 -19.42 25.75 13.59
N PRO A 398 -19.67 26.85 14.33
CA PRO A 398 -20.57 27.90 13.88
C PRO A 398 -20.23 28.47 12.51
N LEU A 399 -18.95 28.57 12.16
CA LEU A 399 -18.50 29.13 10.89
C LEU A 399 -18.73 28.17 9.72
N VAL A 400 -18.52 26.87 9.93
CA VAL A 400 -18.89 25.83 8.96
C VAL A 400 -20.40 25.82 8.73
N VAL A 401 -21.17 25.83 9.83
CA VAL A 401 -22.64 25.86 9.77
C VAL A 401 -23.16 27.12 9.07
N ASP A 402 -22.54 28.26 9.30
CA ASP A 402 -22.93 29.51 8.65
C ASP A 402 -22.57 29.53 7.16
N GLY A 403 -21.40 29.03 6.76
CA GLY A 403 -21.05 28.83 5.35
C GLY A 403 -22.04 27.91 4.63
N ILE A 404 -22.43 26.78 5.24
CA ILE A 404 -23.44 25.89 4.68
C ILE A 404 -24.80 26.58 4.52
N LYS A 405 -25.22 27.40 5.49
CA LYS A 405 -26.45 28.21 5.32
C LYS A 405 -26.32 29.18 4.16
N MET A 406 -25.16 29.83 4.00
CA MET A 406 -24.91 30.75 2.90
C MET A 406 -25.09 30.05 1.54
N LEU A 407 -24.55 28.85 1.39
CA LEU A 407 -24.78 28.00 0.22
C LEU A 407 -26.27 27.66 0.05
N LEU A 408 -26.94 27.15 1.08
CA LEU A 408 -28.36 26.77 0.99
C LEU A 408 -29.29 27.95 0.66
N GLU A 409 -28.97 29.16 1.11
CA GLU A 409 -29.75 30.37 0.84
C GLU A 409 -29.52 30.97 -0.55
N HIS A 410 -28.38 30.66 -1.19
CA HIS A 410 -27.95 31.25 -2.46
C HIS A 410 -27.85 30.24 -3.62
N GLN A 411 -28.41 29.04 -3.46
CA GLN A 411 -28.65 28.16 -4.60
C GLN A 411 -29.70 28.79 -5.54
N ASN A 412 -29.36 28.88 -6.82
CA ASN A 412 -30.26 29.44 -7.82
C ASN A 412 -31.40 28.48 -8.15
N VAL A 413 -32.47 29.03 -8.77
CA VAL A 413 -33.67 28.26 -9.14
C VAL A 413 -33.39 27.14 -10.14
N ASP A 414 -32.30 27.24 -10.90
CA ASP A 414 -31.83 26.19 -11.82
C ASP A 414 -31.02 25.08 -11.12
N GLY A 415 -30.84 25.17 -9.80
CA GLY A 415 -30.10 24.24 -8.97
C GLY A 415 -28.61 24.54 -8.87
N GLY A 416 -28.07 25.43 -9.70
CA GLY A 416 -26.65 25.77 -9.69
C GLY A 416 -26.27 26.86 -8.68
N TYR A 417 -24.97 27.10 -8.60
CA TYR A 417 -24.35 28.15 -7.78
C TYR A 417 -23.57 29.11 -8.67
N ALA A 418 -23.58 30.38 -8.28
CA ALA A 418 -22.84 31.45 -8.94
C ALA A 418 -21.65 31.85 -8.08
N PHE A 419 -20.55 32.29 -8.70
CA PHE A 419 -19.41 32.85 -7.97
C PHE A 419 -19.79 33.98 -6.99
N THR A 420 -20.76 34.83 -7.37
CA THR A 420 -21.25 35.97 -6.58
C THR A 420 -22.70 35.80 -6.15
N VAL A 421 -23.06 36.44 -5.03
CA VAL A 421 -24.44 36.52 -4.54
C VAL A 421 -25.36 37.14 -5.61
N GLY A 422 -26.37 36.38 -6.02
CA GLY A 422 -27.34 36.79 -7.05
C GLY A 422 -26.81 36.79 -8.49
N GLY A 423 -25.62 36.21 -8.72
CA GLY A 423 -25.08 35.96 -10.05
C GLY A 423 -25.77 34.80 -10.78
N SER A 424 -25.40 34.58 -12.04
CA SER A 424 -25.84 33.42 -12.83
C SER A 424 -25.03 32.18 -12.44
N SER A 425 -25.68 31.01 -12.41
CA SER A 425 -25.01 29.75 -12.09
C SER A 425 -23.92 29.37 -13.11
N ASP A 426 -22.78 28.87 -12.62
CA ASP A 426 -21.64 28.41 -13.40
C ASP A 426 -21.19 27.00 -12.98
N THR A 427 -20.51 26.28 -13.86
CA THR A 427 -20.10 24.88 -13.64
C THR A 427 -19.11 24.78 -12.49
N ASP A 428 -18.09 25.63 -12.47
CA ASP A 428 -16.95 25.54 -11.56
C ASP A 428 -17.40 25.75 -10.11
N THR A 429 -18.16 26.81 -9.85
CA THR A 429 -18.70 27.12 -8.52
C THR A 429 -19.73 26.08 -8.08
N THR A 430 -20.58 25.60 -8.99
CA THR A 430 -21.53 24.53 -8.66
C THR A 430 -20.82 23.24 -8.28
N ALA A 431 -19.77 22.88 -9.01
CA ALA A 431 -18.97 21.70 -8.73
C ALA A 431 -18.24 21.80 -7.38
N ALA A 432 -17.64 22.95 -7.07
CA ALA A 432 -17.01 23.17 -5.77
C ALA A 432 -18.06 23.18 -4.62
N ALA A 433 -19.24 23.75 -4.84
CA ALA A 433 -20.33 23.73 -3.85
C ALA A 433 -20.84 22.31 -3.57
N ILE A 434 -20.90 21.44 -4.59
CA ILE A 434 -21.21 20.02 -4.41
C ILE A 434 -20.16 19.37 -3.48
N GLN A 435 -18.87 19.57 -3.73
CA GLN A 435 -17.81 19.02 -2.89
C GLN A 435 -17.94 19.51 -1.44
N ALA A 436 -18.19 20.80 -1.21
CA ALA A 436 -18.39 21.35 0.14
C ALA A 436 -19.62 20.75 0.85
N LEU A 437 -20.75 20.58 0.14
CA LEU A 437 -21.99 20.04 0.70
C LEU A 437 -21.90 18.53 0.98
N VAL A 438 -21.21 17.78 0.13
CA VAL A 438 -20.86 16.37 0.35
C VAL A 438 -19.98 16.25 1.57
N LEU A 439 -18.85 16.95 1.60
CA LEU A 439 -17.89 16.87 2.71
C LEU A 439 -18.56 17.22 4.04
N TYR A 440 -19.41 18.25 4.06
CA TYR A 440 -20.19 18.60 5.25
C TYR A 440 -21.18 17.51 5.67
N ARG A 441 -21.86 16.86 4.71
CA ARG A 441 -22.77 15.74 5.00
C ARG A 441 -22.00 14.59 5.65
N ASP A 442 -20.86 14.23 5.07
CA ASP A 442 -20.06 13.07 5.45
C ASP A 442 -19.42 13.28 6.83
N HIS A 443 -19.09 14.53 7.19
CA HIS A 443 -18.66 14.89 8.56
C HIS A 443 -19.81 15.01 9.57
N GLY A 444 -20.92 14.28 9.37
CA GLY A 444 -22.07 14.27 10.28
C GLY A 444 -22.95 15.53 10.26
N GLY A 445 -22.92 16.30 9.16
CA GLY A 445 -23.70 17.52 8.96
C GLY A 445 -25.23 17.32 8.88
N LEU A 446 -25.96 18.43 8.73
CA LEU A 446 -27.43 18.40 8.69
C LEU A 446 -28.00 17.70 7.44
N LYS A 447 -29.01 16.84 7.63
CA LYS A 447 -29.72 16.11 6.54
C LYS A 447 -30.42 16.99 5.49
N ASN A 448 -30.52 18.30 5.68
CA ASN A 448 -31.22 19.19 4.75
C ASN A 448 -30.40 19.57 3.50
N VAL A 449 -29.13 19.16 3.40
CA VAL A 449 -28.29 19.39 2.20
C VAL A 449 -28.63 18.48 1.02
N SER A 450 -29.31 17.34 1.25
CA SER A 450 -29.58 16.34 0.21
C SER A 450 -30.44 16.87 -0.96
N SER A 451 -31.34 17.82 -0.72
CA SER A 451 -32.10 18.46 -1.82
C SER A 451 -31.22 19.38 -2.65
N ALA A 452 -30.36 20.17 -2.00
CA ALA A 452 -29.45 21.08 -2.68
C ALA A 452 -28.45 20.30 -3.55
N LEU A 453 -27.88 19.20 -3.03
CA LEU A 453 -27.02 18.28 -3.79
C LEU A 453 -27.73 17.72 -5.02
N ARG A 454 -28.98 17.26 -4.89
CA ARG A 454 -29.75 16.72 -6.02
C ARG A 454 -29.98 17.77 -7.11
N ASP A 455 -30.30 19.00 -6.71
CA ASP A 455 -30.58 20.09 -7.64
C ASP A 455 -29.28 20.56 -8.34
N ALA A 456 -28.17 20.66 -7.60
CA ALA A 456 -26.84 21.00 -8.13
C ALA A 456 -26.30 19.95 -9.10
N ARG A 457 -26.45 18.66 -8.75
CA ARG A 457 -26.16 17.56 -9.67
C ARG A 457 -26.98 17.66 -10.94
N THR A 458 -28.29 17.93 -10.81
CA THR A 458 -29.20 18.09 -11.96
C THR A 458 -28.75 19.24 -12.87
N PHE A 459 -28.27 20.34 -12.29
CA PHE A 459 -27.67 21.44 -13.04
C PHE A 459 -26.45 20.98 -13.84
N LEU A 460 -25.49 20.26 -13.22
CA LEU A 460 -24.30 19.75 -13.93
C LEU A 460 -24.70 18.81 -15.08
N VAL A 461 -25.64 17.89 -14.89
CA VAL A 461 -26.12 17.00 -15.98
C VAL A 461 -26.62 17.80 -17.19
N GLN A 462 -27.20 18.98 -16.96
CA GLN A 462 -27.67 19.87 -18.03
C GLN A 462 -26.54 20.66 -18.70
N GLN A 463 -25.43 20.93 -18.00
CA GLN A 463 -24.28 21.66 -18.54
C GLN A 463 -23.36 20.78 -19.40
N GLN A 464 -23.40 19.45 -19.26
CA GLN A 464 -22.54 18.56 -20.04
C GLN A 464 -22.74 18.74 -21.55
N LYS A 465 -21.64 18.96 -22.27
CA LYS A 465 -21.65 19.27 -23.70
C LYS A 465 -21.59 18.03 -24.60
N PRO A 466 -21.99 18.16 -25.88
CA PRO A 466 -21.94 17.05 -26.86
C PRO A 466 -20.58 16.38 -27.07
N ASP A 467 -19.48 17.04 -26.69
CA ASP A 467 -18.11 16.53 -26.75
C ASP A 467 -17.67 15.82 -25.46
N GLY A 468 -18.56 15.74 -24.46
CA GLY A 468 -18.34 15.11 -23.15
C GLY A 468 -17.88 16.10 -22.07
N GLY A 469 -17.32 17.25 -22.45
CA GLY A 469 -16.73 18.23 -21.53
C GLY A 469 -17.73 19.23 -20.96
N PHE A 470 -17.20 20.15 -20.14
CA PHE A 470 -17.95 21.24 -19.52
C PHE A 470 -17.31 22.58 -19.81
N ALA A 471 -18.15 23.61 -19.90
CA ALA A 471 -17.75 25.00 -20.02
C ALA A 471 -17.98 25.73 -18.69
N TYR A 472 -17.29 26.84 -18.47
CA TYR A 472 -17.49 27.68 -17.27
C TYR A 472 -18.96 28.08 -17.14
N GLU A 473 -19.54 28.64 -18.20
CA GLU A 473 -20.96 29.02 -18.26
C GLU A 473 -21.60 28.56 -19.57
N SER A 474 -22.93 28.52 -19.58
CA SER A 474 -23.73 28.25 -20.77
C SER A 474 -23.40 29.25 -21.90
N GLY A 475 -23.10 28.71 -23.08
CA GLY A 475 -22.72 29.49 -24.26
C GLY A 475 -21.22 29.54 -24.58
N TYR A 476 -20.34 29.18 -23.64
CA TYR A 476 -18.89 29.07 -23.88
C TYR A 476 -18.46 27.69 -24.36
N ALA A 477 -17.27 27.55 -24.93
CA ALA A 477 -16.73 26.22 -25.29
C ALA A 477 -16.33 25.42 -24.04
N ALA A 478 -16.37 24.09 -24.14
CA ALA A 478 -15.84 23.24 -23.08
C ALA A 478 -14.33 23.46 -22.91
N ASN A 479 -13.83 23.28 -21.69
CA ASN A 479 -12.43 23.49 -21.34
C ASN A 479 -11.99 22.53 -20.22
N VAL A 480 -10.68 22.29 -20.07
CA VAL A 480 -10.17 21.28 -19.13
C VAL A 480 -10.47 21.63 -17.67
N ALA A 481 -10.43 22.92 -17.29
CA ALA A 481 -10.61 23.34 -15.90
C ALA A 481 -12.04 23.09 -15.41
N SER A 482 -13.04 23.58 -16.17
CA SER A 482 -14.45 23.34 -15.83
C SER A 482 -14.82 21.86 -15.90
N THR A 483 -14.22 21.11 -16.83
CA THR A 483 -14.43 19.67 -16.93
C THR A 483 -13.84 18.94 -15.73
N ALA A 484 -12.63 19.30 -15.30
CA ALA A 484 -11.99 18.73 -14.13
C ALA A 484 -12.77 19.02 -12.84
N TRP A 485 -13.27 20.24 -12.65
CA TRP A 485 -14.14 20.55 -11.51
C TRP A 485 -15.40 19.72 -11.51
N ALA A 486 -16.08 19.59 -12.66
CA ALA A 486 -17.25 18.73 -12.78
C ALA A 486 -16.93 17.26 -12.47
N VAL A 487 -15.79 16.74 -12.94
CA VAL A 487 -15.32 15.38 -12.63
C VAL A 487 -15.10 15.17 -11.14
N GLN A 488 -14.42 16.10 -10.45
CA GLN A 488 -14.26 16.03 -8.99
C GLN A 488 -15.62 16.05 -8.26
N ALA A 489 -16.58 16.87 -8.70
CA ALA A 489 -17.92 16.89 -8.13
C ALA A 489 -18.70 15.59 -8.39
N ILE A 490 -18.49 14.93 -9.52
CA ILE A 490 -19.06 13.62 -9.85
C ILE A 490 -18.53 12.57 -8.86
N TYR A 491 -17.20 12.50 -8.67
CA TYR A 491 -16.61 11.61 -7.65
C TYR A 491 -17.10 11.91 -6.24
N ALA A 492 -17.18 13.18 -5.84
CA ALA A 492 -17.73 13.57 -4.53
C ALA A 492 -19.18 13.10 -4.33
N LEU A 493 -19.98 13.00 -5.40
CA LEU A 493 -21.34 12.47 -5.31
C LEU A 493 -21.38 10.93 -5.16
N GLY A 494 -20.25 10.24 -5.14
CA GLY A 494 -20.16 8.78 -5.21
C GLY A 494 -20.48 8.24 -6.60
N GLU A 495 -20.29 9.05 -7.65
CA GLU A 495 -20.60 8.67 -9.03
C GLU A 495 -19.35 8.53 -9.89
N ASP A 496 -19.45 7.73 -10.96
CA ASP A 496 -18.36 7.54 -11.91
C ASP A 496 -18.52 8.49 -13.12
N PRO A 497 -17.52 9.34 -13.43
CA PRO A 497 -17.50 10.16 -14.64
C PRO A 497 -17.66 9.40 -15.95
N MET A 498 -17.38 8.09 -15.99
CA MET A 498 -17.60 7.24 -17.16
C MET A 498 -19.08 7.06 -17.50
N ASP A 499 -19.99 7.20 -16.53
CA ASP A 499 -21.44 7.14 -16.78
C ASP A 499 -22.02 8.45 -17.30
N TRP A 500 -21.30 9.55 -17.07
CA TRP A 500 -21.71 10.87 -17.50
C TRP A 500 -21.45 11.00 -19.00
N GLN A 501 -22.45 10.68 -19.82
CA GLN A 501 -22.27 10.64 -21.27
C GLN A 501 -23.21 11.55 -22.06
N LYS A 502 -22.62 12.26 -23.02
CA LYS A 502 -23.34 12.91 -24.13
C LYS A 502 -22.73 12.43 -25.44
N ASN A 503 -23.57 11.92 -26.34
CA ASN A 503 -23.12 11.38 -27.64
C ASN A 503 -21.97 10.36 -27.53
N ASN A 504 -22.05 9.46 -26.54
CA ASN A 504 -21.02 8.46 -26.23
C ASN A 504 -19.65 9.06 -25.89
N LYS A 505 -19.61 10.30 -25.38
CA LYS A 505 -18.40 10.93 -24.85
C LYS A 505 -18.59 11.27 -23.39
N THR A 506 -17.59 10.91 -22.61
CA THR A 506 -17.48 11.19 -21.16
C THR A 506 -16.64 12.45 -20.94
N PRO A 507 -16.64 13.04 -19.73
CA PRO A 507 -15.73 14.10 -19.34
C PRO A 507 -14.27 13.66 -19.47
N ILE A 508 -13.97 12.38 -19.16
CA ILE A 508 -12.64 11.79 -19.30
C ILE A 508 -12.18 11.82 -20.76
N HIS A 509 -13.02 11.43 -21.72
CA HIS A 509 -12.70 11.54 -23.15
C HIS A 509 -12.30 12.97 -23.54
N PHE A 510 -13.01 13.98 -23.02
CA PHE A 510 -12.73 15.37 -23.31
C PHE A 510 -11.37 15.80 -22.75
N MET A 511 -11.07 15.45 -21.49
CA MET A 511 -9.81 15.79 -20.85
C MET A 511 -8.62 15.11 -21.55
N LEU A 512 -8.72 13.82 -21.85
CA LEU A 512 -7.66 13.06 -22.53
C LEU A 512 -7.30 13.67 -23.89
N ALA A 513 -8.28 14.24 -24.61
CA ALA A 513 -8.05 14.92 -25.88
C ALA A 513 -7.25 16.23 -25.74
N LEU A 514 -7.11 16.78 -24.53
CA LEU A 514 -6.36 18.01 -24.24
C LEU A 514 -4.98 17.75 -23.62
N GLN A 515 -4.60 16.49 -23.38
CA GLN A 515 -3.27 16.15 -22.90
C GLN A 515 -2.24 16.21 -24.04
N GLN A 516 -1.12 16.88 -23.78
CA GLN A 516 -0.01 17.05 -24.71
C GLN A 516 1.06 15.96 -24.54
N GLU A 517 1.96 15.83 -25.51
CA GLU A 517 3.02 14.80 -25.49
C GLU A 517 3.94 14.89 -24.26
N ASN A 518 4.16 16.09 -23.72
CA ASN A 518 4.93 16.32 -22.50
C ASN A 518 4.16 16.01 -21.20
N GLY A 519 2.94 15.48 -21.30
CA GLY A 519 2.07 15.15 -20.17
C GLY A 519 1.21 16.29 -19.63
N SER A 520 1.49 17.53 -20.02
CA SER A 520 0.70 18.70 -19.59
C SER A 520 -0.68 18.76 -20.24
N PHE A 521 -1.64 19.43 -19.60
CA PHE A 521 -2.98 19.66 -20.15
C PHE A 521 -3.16 21.10 -20.59
N ALA A 522 -3.64 21.27 -21.82
CA ALA A 522 -4.03 22.57 -22.35
C ALA A 522 -5.41 23.00 -21.82
N TRP A 523 -5.61 24.31 -21.62
CA TRP A 523 -6.92 24.84 -21.21
C TRP A 523 -8.03 24.46 -22.22
N ILE A 524 -7.72 24.66 -23.50
CA ILE A 524 -8.52 24.30 -24.68
C ILE A 524 -7.56 23.86 -25.79
N ASP A 525 -8.08 23.20 -26.81
CA ASP A 525 -7.28 22.74 -27.96
C ASP A 525 -6.51 23.90 -28.63
N GLY A 526 -5.25 23.64 -28.99
CA GLY A 526 -4.36 24.59 -29.65
C GLY A 526 -3.65 25.61 -28.73
N LEU A 527 -3.83 25.56 -27.41
CA LEU A 527 -3.01 26.31 -26.45
C LEU A 527 -1.95 25.43 -25.80
N ASP A 528 -0.89 26.05 -25.25
CA ASP A 528 0.13 25.33 -24.48
C ASP A 528 -0.43 24.87 -23.12
N GLY A 529 -0.01 23.68 -22.67
CA GLY A 529 -0.33 23.21 -21.34
C GLY A 529 0.42 23.97 -20.25
N THR A 530 -0.21 24.12 -19.08
CA THR A 530 0.38 24.80 -17.92
C THR A 530 0.32 23.90 -16.69
N ALA A 531 1.15 24.18 -15.69
CA ALA A 531 1.08 23.49 -14.40
C ALA A 531 -0.30 23.65 -13.77
N LEU A 532 -0.89 24.85 -13.80
CA LEU A 532 -2.23 25.07 -13.24
C LEU A 532 -3.31 24.19 -13.89
N MET A 533 -3.38 24.15 -15.22
CA MET A 533 -4.38 23.33 -15.93
C MET A 533 -4.12 21.84 -15.72
N THR A 534 -2.84 21.45 -15.69
CA THR A 534 -2.43 20.07 -15.40
C THR A 534 -2.80 19.66 -13.99
N SER A 535 -2.68 20.55 -12.99
CA SER A 535 -3.09 20.28 -11.61
C SER A 535 -4.57 19.99 -11.49
N TYR A 536 -5.42 20.80 -12.13
CA TYR A 536 -6.87 20.53 -12.14
C TYR A 536 -7.18 19.19 -12.80
N ALA A 537 -6.57 18.92 -13.96
CA ALA A 537 -6.77 17.67 -14.67
C ALA A 537 -6.30 16.45 -13.86
N VAL A 538 -5.15 16.54 -13.19
CA VAL A 538 -4.59 15.47 -12.35
C VAL A 538 -5.49 15.19 -11.15
N LEU A 539 -5.97 16.21 -10.43
CA LEU A 539 -6.94 16.03 -9.33
C LEU A 539 -8.17 15.24 -9.79
N ALA A 540 -8.72 15.62 -10.95
CA ALA A 540 -9.86 14.93 -11.54
C ALA A 540 -9.53 13.50 -12.02
N LEU A 541 -8.39 13.27 -12.66
CA LEU A 541 -8.02 11.93 -13.15
C LEU A 541 -7.62 10.97 -12.02
N ALA A 542 -7.14 11.51 -10.89
CA ALA A 542 -6.82 10.75 -9.69
C ALA A 542 -8.07 10.30 -8.92
N GLY A 543 -9.27 10.78 -9.28
CA GLY A 543 -10.50 10.40 -8.57
C GLY A 543 -10.69 11.08 -7.21
N GLN A 544 -9.86 12.08 -6.88
CA GLN A 544 -9.80 12.67 -5.55
C GLN A 544 -10.46 14.07 -5.54
N PRO A 545 -11.70 14.21 -4.99
CA PRO A 545 -12.27 15.52 -4.71
C PRO A 545 -11.50 16.24 -3.59
N LEU A 546 -11.80 17.51 -3.35
CA LEU A 546 -11.18 18.26 -2.26
C LEU A 546 -11.82 17.90 -0.89
N PRO A 547 -11.01 17.83 0.19
CA PRO A 547 -9.57 18.04 0.23
C PRO A 547 -8.77 16.87 -0.38
N ALA A 548 -7.84 17.19 -1.27
CA ALA A 548 -6.88 16.22 -1.76
C ALA A 548 -5.83 15.96 -0.67
N MET A 549 -5.85 14.78 -0.06
CA MET A 549 -4.88 14.42 0.96
C MET A 549 -3.74 13.62 0.35
N GLN A 550 -2.52 13.85 0.82
CA GLN A 550 -1.44 12.91 0.54
C GLN A 550 -1.78 11.66 1.32
N GLU A 551 -2.23 10.61 0.63
CA GLU A 551 -2.33 9.30 1.27
C GLU A 551 -0.93 8.93 1.79
N SER A 552 -0.78 9.01 3.10
CA SER A 552 0.19 8.17 3.78
C SER A 552 -0.44 6.79 3.82
N SER A 553 -0.16 5.97 2.80
CA SER A 553 -0.44 4.54 2.91
C SER A 553 0.42 4.03 4.04
N LEU A 554 -0.20 3.95 5.21
CA LEU A 554 0.33 3.29 6.36
C LEU A 554 -0.10 1.84 6.25
N TYR A 555 0.70 0.99 6.87
CA TYR A 555 0.50 -0.44 6.83
C TYR A 555 0.62 -0.94 8.25
N VAL A 556 -0.42 -1.60 8.73
CA VAL A 556 -0.53 -2.07 10.10
C VAL A 556 -0.19 -3.55 10.13
N PHE A 557 0.98 -3.87 10.67
CA PHE A 557 1.48 -5.23 10.81
C PHE A 557 1.20 -5.77 12.21
N THR A 558 0.63 -6.97 12.29
CA THR A 558 0.37 -7.63 13.57
C THR A 558 0.75 -9.12 13.54
N PRO A 559 1.11 -9.71 14.69
CA PRO A 559 1.30 -11.16 14.78
C PRO A 559 -0.02 -11.91 14.60
N GLY A 560 -0.02 -12.96 13.79
CA GLY A 560 -1.16 -13.84 13.59
C GLY A 560 -1.46 -14.75 14.79
N ALA A 561 -2.24 -15.82 14.55
CA ALA A 561 -2.75 -16.71 15.60
C ALA A 561 -1.66 -17.22 16.56
N GLY A 562 -1.90 -17.08 17.87
CA GLY A 562 -0.95 -17.46 18.93
C GLY A 562 0.15 -16.42 19.20
N GLY A 563 0.22 -15.36 18.40
CA GLY A 563 1.08 -14.20 18.62
C GLY A 563 0.54 -13.25 19.70
N GLY A 564 1.37 -12.29 20.09
CA GLY A 564 1.02 -11.26 21.06
C GLY A 564 0.29 -10.08 20.43
N PRO A 565 -0.28 -9.16 21.23
CA PRO A 565 -1.13 -8.09 20.75
C PRO A 565 -0.32 -6.87 20.27
N GLN A 566 0.80 -7.09 19.59
CA GLN A 566 1.65 -6.01 19.10
C GLN A 566 1.11 -5.47 17.78
N VAL A 567 1.08 -4.16 17.66
CA VAL A 567 0.79 -3.41 16.44
C VAL A 567 2.08 -2.71 16.01
N VAL A 568 2.42 -2.81 14.74
CA VAL A 568 3.55 -2.11 14.11
C VAL A 568 3.02 -1.36 12.90
N VAL A 569 3.10 -0.04 12.93
CA VAL A 569 2.68 0.82 11.83
C VAL A 569 3.91 1.16 11.00
N LYS A 570 3.84 0.92 9.68
CA LYS A 570 4.90 1.22 8.72
C LYS A 570 4.40 2.17 7.65
N ASP A 571 5.29 3.02 7.13
CA ASP A 571 5.00 3.82 5.93
C ASP A 571 5.21 2.98 4.64
N SER A 572 4.91 3.58 3.49
CA SER A 572 5.11 2.96 2.16
C SER A 572 6.57 2.74 1.78
N THR A 573 7.54 3.16 2.61
CA THR A 573 8.96 2.79 2.49
C THR A 573 9.33 1.62 3.39
N TRP A 574 8.34 1.00 4.03
CA TRP A 574 8.45 -0.12 4.97
C TRP A 574 9.15 0.21 6.29
N LYS A 575 9.36 1.50 6.54
CA LYS A 575 9.96 1.98 7.78
C LYS A 575 8.89 2.06 8.86
N THR A 576 9.19 1.54 10.03
CA THR A 576 8.32 1.67 11.20
C THR A 576 8.19 3.14 11.58
N VAL A 577 6.94 3.62 11.58
CA VAL A 577 6.57 4.95 12.07
C VAL A 577 6.10 4.88 13.51
N ASP A 578 5.40 3.81 13.90
CA ASP A 578 4.95 3.58 15.27
C ASP A 578 4.89 2.09 15.65
N SER A 579 4.91 1.78 16.94
CA SER A 579 4.60 0.44 17.46
C SER A 579 4.13 0.49 18.92
N PHE A 580 3.06 -0.26 19.19
CA PHE A 580 2.45 -0.34 20.52
C PHE A 580 1.82 -1.72 20.76
N PHE A 581 1.35 -1.97 21.99
CA PHE A 581 0.56 -3.16 22.31
C PHE A 581 -0.91 -2.75 22.45
N ALA A 582 -1.79 -3.32 21.62
CA ALA A 582 -3.23 -3.05 21.65
C ALA A 582 -3.88 -3.60 22.92
N PHE A 583 -3.35 -4.69 23.48
CA PHE A 583 -3.81 -5.33 24.71
C PHE A 583 -2.64 -5.60 25.65
N ASP A 584 -2.92 -6.23 26.81
CA ASP A 584 -1.88 -6.63 27.76
C ASP A 584 -0.79 -7.46 27.06
N SER A 585 0.47 -7.05 27.20
CA SER A 585 1.59 -7.66 26.47
C SER A 585 1.87 -9.12 26.84
N SER A 586 1.26 -9.65 27.90
CA SER A 586 1.28 -11.08 28.24
C SER A 586 0.25 -11.92 27.49
N SER A 587 -0.65 -11.29 26.74
CA SER A 587 -1.63 -11.99 25.91
C SER A 587 -0.93 -12.69 24.73
N HIS A 588 -1.39 -13.89 24.42
CA HIS A 588 -0.96 -14.68 23.26
C HIS A 588 -2.18 -15.23 22.48
N ALA A 589 -3.30 -14.52 22.57
CA ALA A 589 -4.56 -14.93 21.94
C ALA A 589 -4.56 -14.73 20.41
N GLY A 590 -3.51 -14.14 19.84
CA GLY A 590 -3.52 -13.57 18.49
C GLY A 590 -4.27 -12.24 18.46
N LEU A 591 -3.88 -11.39 17.51
CA LEU A 591 -4.52 -10.11 17.23
C LEU A 591 -5.12 -10.16 15.83
N GLU A 592 -6.30 -9.57 15.67
CA GLU A 592 -6.91 -9.27 14.37
C GLU A 592 -7.20 -7.77 14.35
N VAL A 593 -6.84 -7.12 13.26
CA VAL A 593 -7.03 -5.67 13.07
C VAL A 593 -7.69 -5.39 11.73
N GLN A 594 -8.48 -4.31 11.70
CA GLN A 594 -8.94 -3.63 10.49
C GLN A 594 -8.59 -2.15 10.62
N VAL A 595 -8.45 -1.48 9.49
CA VAL A 595 -8.13 -0.06 9.39
C VAL A 595 -9.20 0.60 8.54
N GLY A 596 -9.72 1.74 9.00
CA GLY A 596 -10.70 2.55 8.30
C GLY A 596 -11.34 3.61 9.20
N ASP A 597 -11.96 4.61 8.60
CA ASP A 597 -12.56 5.76 9.30
C ASP A 597 -13.85 5.33 10.04
N VAL A 598 -13.78 5.19 11.36
CA VAL A 598 -14.92 4.76 12.18
C VAL A 598 -15.49 5.88 13.06
N ASP A 599 -14.85 7.05 13.06
CA ASP A 599 -15.25 8.22 13.85
C ASP A 599 -15.75 9.41 13.02
N GLY A 600 -15.56 9.36 11.70
CA GLY A 600 -16.00 10.31 10.69
C GLY A 600 -15.16 11.56 10.59
N ASP A 601 -13.90 11.53 11.03
CA ASP A 601 -12.96 12.64 10.92
C ASP A 601 -12.17 12.67 9.61
N GLY A 602 -12.37 11.68 8.73
CA GLY A 602 -11.72 11.52 7.44
C GLY A 602 -10.34 10.85 7.50
N PHE A 603 -9.93 10.32 8.65
CA PHE A 603 -8.70 9.55 8.82
C PHE A 603 -9.04 8.15 9.31
N ASP A 604 -8.20 7.19 8.96
CA ASP A 604 -8.46 5.81 9.36
C ASP A 604 -8.02 5.54 10.80
N GLU A 605 -8.82 4.75 11.52
CA GLU A 605 -8.47 4.20 12.83
C GLU A 605 -8.07 2.74 12.74
N ILE A 606 -7.24 2.29 13.68
CA ILE A 606 -6.92 0.89 13.91
C ILE A 606 -7.96 0.30 14.88
N VAL A 607 -8.81 -0.60 14.38
CA VAL A 607 -9.75 -1.37 15.22
C VAL A 607 -9.17 -2.74 15.48
N ALA A 608 -9.07 -3.13 16.75
CA ALA A 608 -8.38 -4.35 17.18
C ALA A 608 -9.25 -5.25 18.05
N VAL A 609 -9.20 -6.56 17.77
CA VAL A 609 -9.83 -7.63 18.56
C VAL A 609 -8.87 -8.80 18.79
N GLN A 610 -9.19 -9.68 19.75
CA GLN A 610 -8.35 -10.84 20.07
C GLN A 610 -9.01 -12.18 19.72
N GLY A 611 -8.16 -13.17 19.42
CA GLY A 611 -8.59 -14.53 19.12
C GLY A 611 -9.05 -15.34 20.35
N PRO A 612 -9.22 -16.68 20.18
CA PRO A 612 -9.74 -17.55 21.23
C PRO A 612 -8.95 -17.52 22.54
N GLY A 613 -9.67 -17.58 23.67
CA GLY A 613 -9.09 -17.51 25.02
C GLY A 613 -9.02 -16.10 25.61
N ALA A 614 -9.16 -15.05 24.80
CA ALA A 614 -9.31 -13.68 25.27
C ALA A 614 -10.78 -13.27 25.49
N ALA A 615 -10.99 -12.18 26.23
CA ALA A 615 -12.29 -11.52 26.31
C ALA A 615 -12.63 -10.83 24.98
N PRO A 616 -13.92 -10.74 24.60
CA PRO A 616 -14.36 -10.16 23.33
C PRO A 616 -14.43 -8.64 23.42
N GLU A 617 -13.30 -8.02 23.75
CA GLU A 617 -13.13 -6.57 23.84
C GLU A 617 -12.67 -6.04 22.48
N VAL A 618 -13.33 -4.98 22.02
CA VAL A 618 -12.96 -4.20 20.84
C VAL A 618 -12.25 -2.95 21.33
N ARG A 619 -11.14 -2.58 20.70
CA ARG A 619 -10.41 -1.35 20.97
C ARG A 619 -10.18 -0.60 19.67
N VAL A 620 -10.40 0.71 19.70
CA VAL A 620 -10.19 1.63 18.58
C VAL A 620 -9.03 2.55 18.95
N PHE A 621 -8.09 2.72 18.04
CA PHE A 621 -6.92 3.57 18.18
C PHE A 621 -6.77 4.45 16.95
N SER A 622 -6.33 5.69 17.14
CA SER A 622 -5.73 6.47 16.05
C SER A 622 -4.46 5.78 15.51
N MET A 623 -4.01 6.18 14.32
CA MET A 623 -2.78 5.64 13.71
C MET A 623 -1.50 5.86 14.52
N ASP A 624 -1.48 6.83 15.45
CA ASP A 624 -0.37 7.06 16.40
C ASP A 624 -0.46 6.18 17.67
N GLY A 625 -1.43 5.26 17.72
CA GLY A 625 -1.63 4.33 18.82
C GLY A 625 -2.34 4.92 20.04
N THR A 626 -2.87 6.14 19.96
CA THR A 626 -3.72 6.69 21.02
C THR A 626 -5.04 5.93 21.06
N GLN A 627 -5.37 5.33 22.21
CA GLN A 627 -6.65 4.61 22.36
C GLN A 627 -7.81 5.60 22.51
N GLU A 628 -8.80 5.48 21.65
CA GLU A 628 -9.97 6.36 21.61
C GLU A 628 -11.18 5.72 22.27
N HIS A 629 -11.47 4.48 21.89
CA HIS A 629 -12.66 3.76 22.33
C HIS A 629 -12.36 2.32 22.74
N VAL A 630 -13.15 1.81 23.69
CA VAL A 630 -13.08 0.42 24.14
C VAL A 630 -14.45 -0.05 24.62
N PHE A 631 -14.87 -1.24 24.16
CA PHE A 631 -16.15 -1.83 24.56
C PHE A 631 -16.15 -3.36 24.43
N MET A 632 -17.14 -4.01 25.06
CA MET A 632 -17.32 -5.46 24.98
C MET A 632 -18.33 -5.82 23.88
N ALA A 633 -17.90 -6.54 22.84
CA ALA A 633 -18.78 -6.97 21.76
C ALA A 633 -19.78 -8.05 22.21
N PHE A 634 -19.33 -8.95 23.11
CA PHE A 634 -20.13 -10.03 23.68
C PHE A 634 -20.00 -10.08 25.22
N SER A 635 -20.58 -11.10 25.85
CA SER A 635 -20.42 -11.32 27.29
C SER A 635 -18.94 -11.37 27.68
N SER A 636 -18.56 -10.72 28.79
CA SER A 636 -17.20 -10.75 29.32
C SER A 636 -16.70 -12.15 29.69
N GLU A 637 -17.59 -13.16 29.72
CA GLU A 637 -17.27 -14.57 29.96
C GLU A 637 -17.06 -15.37 28.67
N PHE A 638 -17.37 -14.80 27.50
CA PHE A 638 -17.17 -15.47 26.23
C PHE A 638 -15.67 -15.55 25.89
N ARG A 639 -15.20 -16.70 25.41
CA ARG A 639 -13.78 -16.97 25.14
C ARG A 639 -13.56 -17.65 23.78
N GLY A 640 -14.56 -17.64 22.90
CA GLY A 640 -14.50 -18.31 21.61
C GLY A 640 -13.73 -17.54 20.52
N GLY A 641 -13.21 -16.34 20.84
CA GLY A 641 -12.56 -15.45 19.87
C GLY A 641 -13.55 -14.64 19.05
N THR A 642 -13.08 -13.52 18.52
CA THR A 642 -13.88 -12.56 17.73
C THR A 642 -13.22 -12.31 16.39
N HIS A 643 -14.04 -12.30 15.33
CA HIS A 643 -13.72 -11.87 13.97
C HIS A 643 -14.22 -10.43 13.78
N LEU A 644 -13.48 -9.63 13.02
CA LEU A 644 -13.71 -8.20 12.81
C LEU A 644 -13.88 -7.86 11.32
N GLU A 645 -14.79 -6.94 11.02
CA GLU A 645 -14.99 -6.32 9.71
C GLU A 645 -15.43 -4.86 9.90
N LEU A 646 -15.03 -3.96 9.00
CA LEU A 646 -15.52 -2.58 8.90
C LEU A 646 -16.38 -2.44 7.64
N ALA A 647 -17.47 -1.68 7.71
CA ALA A 647 -18.43 -1.56 6.61
C ALA A 647 -19.23 -0.27 6.71
N ASP A 648 -19.39 0.48 5.62
CA ASP A 648 -20.33 1.61 5.56
C ASP A 648 -21.75 1.07 5.29
N ILE A 649 -22.46 0.74 6.36
CA ILE A 649 -23.77 0.09 6.25
C ILE A 649 -24.94 1.06 6.15
N ASP A 650 -24.71 2.37 6.26
CA ASP A 650 -25.78 3.37 6.20
C ASP A 650 -25.56 4.53 5.21
N GLY A 651 -24.43 4.50 4.49
CA GLY A 651 -24.11 5.36 3.35
C GLY A 651 -23.70 6.76 3.76
N ASP A 652 -23.14 6.91 4.96
CA ASP A 652 -22.63 8.18 5.47
C ASP A 652 -21.11 8.34 5.32
N ALA A 653 -20.45 7.36 4.68
CA ALA A 653 -19.00 7.26 4.49
C ALA A 653 -18.21 7.10 5.80
N VAL A 654 -18.88 6.77 6.91
CA VAL A 654 -18.25 6.38 8.18
C VAL A 654 -18.47 4.89 8.38
N GLU A 655 -17.39 4.15 8.57
CA GLU A 655 -17.46 2.71 8.69
C GLU A 655 -17.95 2.27 10.08
N GLU A 656 -18.82 1.27 10.07
CA GLU A 656 -19.29 0.61 11.26
C GLU A 656 -18.50 -0.65 11.59
N ILE A 657 -18.29 -0.87 12.89
CA ILE A 657 -17.58 -2.03 13.42
C ILE A 657 -18.53 -3.24 13.48
N VAL A 658 -18.27 -4.24 12.64
CA VAL A 658 -18.99 -5.51 12.61
C VAL A 658 -18.18 -6.59 13.33
N VAL A 659 -18.76 -7.20 14.35
CA VAL A 659 -18.09 -8.23 15.16
C VAL A 659 -18.90 -9.52 15.17
N SER A 660 -18.22 -10.65 14.97
CA SER A 660 -18.83 -11.97 15.04
C SER A 660 -17.96 -12.99 15.79
N PRO A 661 -18.54 -14.05 16.38
CA PRO A 661 -17.77 -15.10 17.03
C PRO A 661 -17.02 -15.98 16.02
N MET A 662 -15.77 -16.35 16.34
CA MET A 662 -15.01 -17.36 15.60
C MET A 662 -15.51 -18.79 15.90
N ALA A 663 -14.77 -19.81 15.44
CA ALA A 663 -15.08 -21.22 15.67
C ALA A 663 -15.34 -21.54 17.16
N ALA A 664 -16.32 -22.41 17.44
CA ALA A 664 -16.89 -22.71 18.76
C ALA A 664 -17.85 -21.64 19.35
N GLY A 665 -17.98 -20.47 18.70
CA GLY A 665 -18.98 -19.45 18.99
C GLY A 665 -20.32 -19.66 18.26
N GLY A 666 -21.39 -19.01 18.74
CA GLY A 666 -22.68 -18.98 18.05
C GLY A 666 -22.70 -18.05 16.84
N PRO A 667 -23.71 -18.10 15.95
CA PRO A 667 -23.71 -17.32 14.72
C PRO A 667 -24.20 -15.87 14.90
N HIS A 668 -23.84 -15.23 16.01
CA HIS A 668 -24.37 -13.90 16.38
C HIS A 668 -23.53 -12.79 15.76
N VAL A 669 -24.05 -12.09 14.76
CA VAL A 669 -23.42 -10.88 14.19
C VAL A 669 -23.92 -9.64 14.94
N ARG A 670 -23.02 -8.73 15.27
CA ARG A 670 -23.32 -7.46 15.93
C ARG A 670 -22.60 -6.32 15.23
N VAL A 671 -23.27 -5.18 15.12
CA VAL A 671 -22.74 -3.98 14.47
C VAL A 671 -22.74 -2.83 15.48
N PHE A 672 -21.66 -2.06 15.50
CA PHE A 672 -21.43 -0.94 16.42
C PHE A 672 -20.89 0.26 15.65
N SER A 673 -21.21 1.49 16.09
CA SER A 673 -20.44 2.67 15.69
C SER A 673 -19.00 2.60 16.23
N GLY A 674 -18.08 3.44 15.74
CA GLY A 674 -16.71 3.55 16.29
C GLY A 674 -16.67 3.80 17.80
N SER A 675 -17.64 4.57 18.33
CA SER A 675 -17.83 4.81 19.77
C SER A 675 -18.43 3.64 20.58
N GLY A 676 -18.74 2.51 19.94
CA GLY A 676 -19.26 1.30 20.59
C GLY A 676 -20.77 1.27 20.83
N ILE A 677 -21.54 2.13 20.17
CA ILE A 677 -23.01 2.09 20.25
C ILE A 677 -23.53 0.99 19.31
N GLN A 678 -24.20 -0.01 19.87
CA GLN A 678 -24.73 -1.12 19.08
C GLN A 678 -25.87 -0.65 18.15
N ARG A 679 -25.65 -0.78 16.84
CA ARG A 679 -26.60 -0.46 15.76
C ARG A 679 -27.51 -1.64 15.41
N ALA A 680 -26.94 -2.84 15.31
CA ALA A 680 -27.63 -4.05 14.87
C ALA A 680 -27.17 -5.30 15.63
N SER A 681 -28.03 -6.32 15.63
CA SER A 681 -27.79 -7.58 16.35
C SER A 681 -28.70 -8.69 15.83
N PHE A 682 -28.14 -9.72 15.20
CA PHE A 682 -28.92 -10.82 14.60
C PHE A 682 -28.13 -12.13 14.52
N PHE A 683 -28.84 -13.25 14.37
CA PHE A 683 -28.21 -14.55 14.13
C PHE A 683 -28.20 -14.86 12.63
N ALA A 684 -27.02 -15.01 12.04
CA ALA A 684 -26.87 -15.30 10.60
C ALA A 684 -27.30 -16.73 10.23
N TYR A 685 -27.23 -17.65 11.19
CA TYR A 685 -27.60 -19.05 11.05
C TYR A 685 -28.48 -19.50 12.23
N ASP A 686 -28.85 -20.78 12.28
CA ASP A 686 -29.58 -21.36 13.40
C ASP A 686 -28.89 -21.02 14.74
N GLU A 687 -29.63 -20.47 15.70
CA GLU A 687 -29.08 -20.00 16.98
C GLU A 687 -28.35 -21.09 17.79
N GLN A 688 -28.56 -22.38 17.47
CA GLN A 688 -27.88 -23.51 18.08
C GLN A 688 -26.57 -23.88 17.37
N PHE A 689 -26.30 -23.33 16.19
CA PHE A 689 -25.04 -23.52 15.48
C PHE A 689 -23.88 -22.98 16.32
N ARG A 690 -22.74 -23.67 16.34
CA ARG A 690 -21.57 -23.31 17.15
C ARG A 690 -20.27 -23.24 16.34
N GLY A 691 -20.40 -23.03 15.03
CA GLY A 691 -19.25 -22.98 14.13
C GLY A 691 -18.65 -21.59 13.92
N GLY A 692 -19.21 -20.56 14.55
CA GLY A 692 -18.85 -19.15 14.28
C GLY A 692 -19.34 -18.64 12.92
N VAL A 693 -19.03 -17.38 12.63
CA VAL A 693 -19.32 -16.70 11.36
C VAL A 693 -18.07 -15.98 10.88
N LEU A 694 -17.76 -16.11 9.59
CA LEU A 694 -16.86 -15.19 8.89
C LEU A 694 -17.75 -14.18 8.17
N VAL A 695 -17.46 -12.90 8.35
CA VAL A 695 -18.21 -11.79 7.74
C VAL A 695 -17.26 -11.00 6.84
N ARG A 696 -17.75 -10.62 5.67
CA ARG A 696 -17.17 -9.59 4.79
C ARG A 696 -18.26 -8.60 4.38
N SER A 697 -17.88 -7.41 3.97
CA SER A 697 -18.76 -6.36 3.46
C SER A 697 -18.51 -6.01 1.99
N GLY A 698 -19.49 -5.37 1.36
CA GLY A 698 -19.39 -4.73 0.05
C GLY A 698 -20.76 -4.37 -0.53
N ASP A 699 -20.80 -3.43 -1.47
CA ASP A 699 -22.04 -2.97 -2.13
C ASP A 699 -22.45 -3.96 -3.24
N THR A 700 -23.10 -5.05 -2.84
CA THR A 700 -23.47 -6.13 -3.76
C THR A 700 -24.70 -5.80 -4.60
N ASN A 701 -25.40 -4.70 -4.29
CA ASN A 701 -26.67 -4.34 -4.90
C ASN A 701 -26.60 -3.04 -5.74
N GLY A 702 -25.56 -2.23 -5.54
CA GLY A 702 -25.26 -0.97 -6.23
C GLY A 702 -26.06 0.21 -5.68
N ASP A 703 -26.39 0.23 -4.39
CA ASP A 703 -27.13 1.33 -3.76
C ASP A 703 -26.26 2.31 -2.96
N GLY A 704 -24.95 2.07 -2.93
CA GLY A 704 -23.96 2.87 -2.21
C GLY A 704 -23.89 2.55 -0.71
N THR A 705 -24.43 1.42 -0.26
CA THR A 705 -24.26 0.93 1.11
C THR A 705 -23.77 -0.51 1.12
N ASP A 706 -22.97 -0.86 2.11
CA ASP A 706 -22.41 -2.21 2.21
C ASP A 706 -23.44 -3.22 2.74
N GLU A 707 -23.51 -4.36 2.04
CA GLU A 707 -24.12 -5.57 2.55
C GLU A 707 -23.16 -6.37 3.44
N LEU A 708 -23.70 -7.14 4.37
CA LEU A 708 -22.95 -8.12 5.17
C LEU A 708 -23.09 -9.53 4.57
N ILE A 709 -21.99 -10.06 4.05
CA ILE A 709 -21.88 -11.39 3.48
C ILE A 709 -21.32 -12.33 4.54
N THR A 710 -22.03 -13.42 4.83
CA THR A 710 -21.66 -14.35 5.88
C THR A 710 -21.44 -15.76 5.35
N VAL A 711 -20.46 -16.45 5.92
CA VAL A 711 -20.24 -17.90 5.76
C VAL A 711 -19.91 -18.55 7.10
N PRO A 712 -20.20 -19.85 7.31
CA PRO A 712 -19.79 -20.53 8.53
C PRO A 712 -18.26 -20.66 8.63
N SER A 713 -17.65 -20.19 9.71
CA SER A 713 -16.18 -20.27 9.88
C SER A 713 -15.68 -21.72 9.99
N SER A 714 -16.45 -22.59 10.64
CA SER A 714 -16.11 -24.01 10.82
C SER A 714 -17.35 -24.88 10.97
N GLY A 715 -17.30 -26.14 10.50
CA GLY A 715 -18.33 -27.15 10.79
C GLY A 715 -19.71 -26.89 10.16
N GLY A 716 -19.87 -25.83 9.38
CA GLY A 716 -21.06 -25.52 8.58
C GLY A 716 -20.89 -25.90 7.12
N SER A 717 -22.01 -26.04 6.41
CA SER A 717 -22.03 -26.19 4.94
C SER A 717 -21.54 -24.92 4.23
N PRO A 718 -21.26 -24.94 2.90
CA PRO A 718 -20.90 -23.75 2.14
C PRO A 718 -22.11 -22.85 1.86
N HIS A 719 -22.90 -22.56 2.89
CA HIS A 719 -24.09 -21.72 2.82
C HIS A 719 -23.65 -20.27 2.97
N VAL A 720 -23.81 -19.50 1.91
CA VAL A 720 -23.59 -18.05 1.89
C VAL A 720 -24.92 -17.37 2.17
N ARG A 721 -24.91 -16.33 3.00
CA ARG A 721 -26.06 -15.44 3.20
C ARG A 721 -25.63 -13.99 3.17
N VAL A 722 -26.43 -13.19 2.50
CA VAL A 722 -26.24 -11.74 2.33
C VAL A 722 -27.31 -11.03 3.13
N PHE A 723 -26.92 -10.05 3.93
CA PHE A 723 -27.81 -9.26 4.78
C PHE A 723 -27.58 -7.77 4.54
N THR A 724 -28.62 -6.97 4.75
CA THR A 724 -28.43 -5.53 5.01
C THR A 724 -27.64 -5.33 6.31
N GLY A 725 -27.04 -4.16 6.55
CA GLY A 725 -26.42 -3.83 7.84
C GLY A 725 -27.34 -3.93 9.06
N THR A 726 -28.65 -3.85 8.86
CA THR A 726 -29.67 -4.05 9.91
C THR A 726 -30.01 -5.52 10.19
N GLY A 727 -29.48 -6.46 9.41
CA GLY A 727 -29.67 -7.89 9.56
C GLY A 727 -30.87 -8.47 8.78
N THR A 728 -31.39 -7.76 7.77
CA THR A 728 -32.43 -8.30 6.88
C THR A 728 -31.80 -9.16 5.80
N GLU A 729 -32.19 -10.43 5.68
CA GLU A 729 -31.64 -11.35 4.67
C GLU A 729 -32.08 -10.93 3.25
N LEU A 730 -31.12 -10.73 2.35
CA LEU A 730 -31.30 -10.36 0.94
C LEU A 730 -31.14 -11.59 0.03
N ALA A 731 -30.15 -12.44 0.30
CA ALA A 731 -29.86 -13.64 -0.50
C ALA A 731 -29.36 -14.81 0.36
N SER A 732 -29.53 -16.03 -0.15
CA SER A 732 -29.24 -17.27 0.59
C SER A 732 -29.02 -18.44 -0.38
N PHE A 733 -27.77 -18.92 -0.50
CA PHE A 733 -27.39 -19.90 -1.52
C PHE A 733 -26.21 -20.78 -1.09
N PHE A 734 -25.95 -21.87 -1.82
CA PHE A 734 -24.80 -22.74 -1.56
C PHE A 734 -23.71 -22.47 -2.60
N SER A 735 -22.49 -22.18 -2.14
CA SER A 735 -21.36 -21.88 -3.02
C SER A 735 -20.80 -23.11 -3.75
N PHE A 736 -21.00 -24.32 -3.20
CA PHE A 736 -20.59 -25.58 -3.84
C PHE A 736 -21.72 -26.61 -3.86
N ASP A 737 -21.79 -27.38 -4.95
CA ASP A 737 -22.75 -28.50 -5.11
C ASP A 737 -22.63 -29.52 -3.99
N ASN A 738 -21.39 -29.78 -3.52
CA ASN A 738 -21.16 -30.63 -2.38
C ASN A 738 -21.50 -29.91 -1.07
N LYS A 739 -22.77 -29.99 -0.67
CA LYS A 739 -23.28 -29.44 0.59
C LYS A 739 -22.76 -30.17 1.84
N GLN A 740 -21.90 -31.17 1.72
CA GLN A 740 -21.28 -31.90 2.85
C GLN A 740 -19.89 -31.38 3.21
N LEU A 741 -19.37 -30.36 2.51
CA LEU A 741 -18.14 -29.68 2.91
C LEU A 741 -18.33 -29.00 4.28
N ARG A 742 -17.33 -29.10 5.17
CA ARG A 742 -17.40 -28.62 6.56
C ARG A 742 -16.12 -27.93 7.05
N GLY A 743 -15.12 -27.77 6.19
CA GLY A 743 -13.78 -27.31 6.57
C GLY A 743 -13.60 -25.79 6.64
N GLY A 744 -14.67 -25.00 6.46
CA GLY A 744 -14.58 -23.54 6.39
C GLY A 744 -14.18 -23.02 5.01
N TYR A 745 -14.28 -21.70 4.83
CA TYR A 745 -14.16 -21.04 3.52
C TYR A 745 -13.37 -19.74 3.66
N HIS A 746 -12.64 -19.37 2.62
CA HIS A 746 -12.14 -18.01 2.38
C HIS A 746 -13.20 -17.25 1.59
N LEU A 747 -13.37 -15.98 1.93
CA LEU A 747 -14.38 -15.09 1.39
C LEU A 747 -13.72 -13.74 1.09
N ALA A 748 -13.93 -13.25 -0.13
CA ALA A 748 -13.63 -11.89 -0.55
C ALA A 748 -14.83 -11.32 -1.29
N VAL A 749 -15.01 -10.01 -1.22
CA VAL A 749 -16.12 -9.27 -1.83
C VAL A 749 -15.53 -8.05 -2.54
N GLY A 750 -15.99 -7.78 -3.77
CA GLY A 750 -15.50 -6.66 -4.58
C GLY A 750 -15.90 -6.77 -6.05
N ASP A 751 -15.91 -5.65 -6.77
CA ASP A 751 -16.26 -5.58 -8.21
C ASP A 751 -15.21 -6.26 -9.11
N VAL A 752 -15.36 -7.57 -9.32
CA VAL A 752 -14.52 -8.34 -10.25
C VAL A 752 -15.13 -8.45 -11.65
N SER A 753 -16.33 -7.91 -11.85
CA SER A 753 -17.05 -7.94 -13.12
C SER A 753 -17.05 -6.62 -13.90
N GLY A 754 -16.71 -5.51 -13.23
CA GLY A 754 -16.71 -4.16 -13.76
C GLY A 754 -18.12 -3.57 -13.90
N ASP A 755 -19.10 -4.09 -13.16
CA ASP A 755 -20.49 -3.61 -13.20
C ASP A 755 -20.86 -2.67 -12.04
N ARG A 756 -19.86 -2.35 -11.19
CA ARG A 756 -19.95 -1.54 -9.97
C ARG A 756 -20.86 -2.13 -8.90
N LYS A 757 -21.02 -3.44 -8.92
CA LYS A 757 -21.60 -4.20 -7.82
C LYS A 757 -20.58 -5.20 -7.38
N ASP A 758 -20.47 -5.35 -6.08
CA ASP A 758 -19.50 -6.27 -5.54
C ASP A 758 -19.97 -7.72 -5.74
N GLU A 759 -19.06 -8.50 -6.31
CA GLU A 759 -19.19 -9.93 -6.43
C GLU A 759 -18.70 -10.63 -5.15
N ILE A 760 -19.29 -11.80 -4.90
CA ILE A 760 -18.92 -12.66 -3.79
C ILE A 760 -18.00 -13.77 -4.30
N VAL A 761 -16.73 -13.73 -3.92
CA VAL A 761 -15.71 -14.71 -4.31
C VAL A 761 -15.43 -15.67 -3.16
N LEU A 762 -15.60 -16.97 -3.40
CA LEU A 762 -15.38 -18.02 -2.40
C LEU A 762 -14.36 -19.05 -2.84
N ALA A 763 -13.55 -19.49 -1.87
CA ALA A 763 -12.69 -20.64 -2.00
C ALA A 763 -12.73 -21.52 -0.74
N PRO A 764 -12.58 -22.85 -0.86
CA PRO A 764 -12.50 -23.72 0.29
C PRO A 764 -11.12 -23.61 0.97
N ARG A 765 -11.10 -23.78 2.30
CA ARG A 765 -9.86 -23.90 3.08
C ARG A 765 -9.14 -25.23 2.82
N ALA A 766 -7.94 -25.37 3.39
CA ALA A 766 -7.12 -26.57 3.33
C ALA A 766 -7.93 -27.87 3.57
N GLY A 767 -7.72 -28.86 2.69
CA GLY A 767 -8.34 -30.19 2.71
C GLY A 767 -9.49 -30.40 1.71
N MET A 768 -9.91 -29.37 0.96
CA MET A 768 -11.14 -29.42 0.15
C MET A 768 -10.99 -28.96 -1.32
N GLY A 769 -9.76 -28.73 -1.78
CA GLY A 769 -9.46 -28.31 -3.15
C GLY A 769 -9.00 -26.85 -3.24
N ALA A 770 -8.81 -26.35 -4.46
CA ALA A 770 -8.52 -24.94 -4.76
C ALA A 770 -9.48 -24.38 -5.82
N HIS A 771 -10.76 -24.71 -5.67
CA HIS A 771 -11.81 -24.21 -6.55
C HIS A 771 -12.27 -22.83 -6.09
N VAL A 772 -12.28 -21.86 -6.99
CA VAL A 772 -12.78 -20.50 -6.77
C VAL A 772 -14.11 -20.38 -7.48
N ASN A 773 -15.12 -19.85 -6.79
CA ASN A 773 -16.43 -19.53 -7.38
C ASN A 773 -16.75 -18.05 -7.18
N VAL A 774 -17.29 -17.42 -8.21
CA VAL A 774 -17.72 -16.02 -8.21
C VAL A 774 -19.23 -15.96 -8.35
N PHE A 775 -19.89 -15.22 -7.46
CA PHE A 775 -21.33 -15.03 -7.46
C PHE A 775 -21.70 -13.55 -7.46
N SER A 776 -22.82 -13.20 -8.10
CA SER A 776 -23.44 -11.89 -7.86
C SER A 776 -23.99 -11.78 -6.43
N GLY A 777 -24.30 -10.58 -5.96
CA GLY A 777 -24.98 -10.33 -4.67
C GLY A 777 -26.30 -11.09 -4.48
N THR A 778 -26.97 -11.45 -5.58
CA THR A 778 -28.21 -12.25 -5.55
C THR A 778 -27.99 -13.76 -5.42
N GLY A 779 -26.73 -14.22 -5.50
CA GLY A 779 -26.35 -15.63 -5.43
C GLY A 779 -26.37 -16.38 -6.77
N GLU A 780 -26.39 -15.67 -7.89
CA GLU A 780 -26.20 -16.27 -9.21
C GLU A 780 -24.71 -16.59 -9.43
N LEU A 781 -24.39 -17.84 -9.76
CA LEU A 781 -23.02 -18.24 -10.10
C LEU A 781 -22.65 -17.64 -11.46
N GLN A 782 -21.69 -16.72 -11.46
CA GLN A 782 -21.17 -16.10 -12.68
C GLN A 782 -20.06 -16.96 -13.30
N SER A 783 -19.14 -17.48 -12.48
CA SER A 783 -18.00 -18.28 -12.94
C SER A 783 -17.47 -19.23 -11.86
N GLY A 784 -16.66 -20.21 -12.27
CA GLY A 784 -15.94 -21.09 -11.36
C GLY A 784 -14.74 -21.76 -12.03
N PHE A 785 -13.61 -21.82 -11.34
CA PHE A 785 -12.35 -22.35 -11.87
C PHE A 785 -11.45 -22.95 -10.78
N PHE A 786 -10.45 -23.74 -11.16
CA PHE A 786 -9.44 -24.24 -10.24
C PHE A 786 -8.20 -23.33 -10.26
N ALA A 787 -7.96 -22.63 -9.15
CA ALA A 787 -6.76 -21.83 -8.96
C ALA A 787 -5.49 -22.69 -8.87
N PHE A 788 -5.59 -23.97 -8.51
CA PHE A 788 -4.51 -24.96 -8.58
C PHE A 788 -5.07 -26.35 -8.88
N GLU A 789 -4.55 -27.00 -9.92
CA GLU A 789 -4.99 -28.33 -10.35
C GLU A 789 -4.54 -29.43 -9.37
N ASN A 790 -5.46 -30.35 -9.04
CA ASN A 790 -5.20 -31.47 -8.11
C ASN A 790 -4.60 -31.07 -6.74
N PHE A 791 -4.82 -29.82 -6.33
CA PHE A 791 -4.26 -29.27 -5.11
C PHE A 791 -5.32 -29.24 -4.00
N ILE A 792 -4.97 -29.73 -2.81
CA ILE A 792 -5.87 -29.79 -1.65
C ILE A 792 -5.42 -28.89 -0.50
N GLY A 793 -4.40 -28.06 -0.70
CA GLY A 793 -3.87 -27.21 0.37
C GLY A 793 -4.71 -25.97 0.68
N GLY A 794 -5.81 -25.73 -0.05
CA GLY A 794 -6.68 -24.55 0.12
C GLY A 794 -6.03 -23.28 -0.45
N VAL A 795 -6.85 -22.27 -0.76
CA VAL A 795 -6.35 -20.99 -1.29
C VAL A 795 -6.95 -19.80 -0.56
N HIS A 796 -6.08 -18.88 -0.12
CA HIS A 796 -6.47 -17.54 0.30
C HIS A 796 -6.88 -16.70 -0.91
N LEU A 797 -7.72 -15.70 -0.67
CA LEU A 797 -8.24 -14.78 -1.67
C LEU A 797 -7.92 -13.34 -1.27
N SER A 798 -7.51 -12.54 -2.25
CA SER A 798 -7.44 -11.08 -2.18
C SER A 798 -7.89 -10.51 -3.52
N LEU A 799 -8.55 -9.34 -3.50
CA LEU A 799 -9.07 -8.68 -4.69
C LEU A 799 -8.45 -7.31 -4.83
N GLY A 800 -7.97 -6.95 -6.02
CA GLY A 800 -7.31 -5.67 -6.27
C GLY A 800 -7.21 -5.37 -7.76
N ASP A 801 -7.30 -4.09 -8.13
CA ASP A 801 -7.08 -3.63 -9.50
C ASP A 801 -5.57 -3.61 -9.78
N LEU A 802 -5.07 -4.69 -10.37
CA LEU A 802 -3.65 -4.92 -10.63
C LEU A 802 -3.24 -4.43 -12.02
N ASP A 803 -4.18 -4.25 -12.96
CA ASP A 803 -3.86 -3.74 -14.30
C ASP A 803 -4.33 -2.30 -14.60
N GLY A 804 -4.96 -1.66 -13.60
CA GLY A 804 -5.36 -0.26 -13.60
C GLY A 804 -6.57 0.02 -14.49
N ASP A 805 -7.41 -0.98 -14.72
CA ASP A 805 -8.59 -0.89 -15.58
C ASP A 805 -9.90 -0.62 -14.83
N GLY A 806 -9.84 -0.59 -13.48
CA GLY A 806 -10.97 -0.38 -12.59
C GLY A 806 -11.76 -1.64 -12.25
N VAL A 807 -11.35 -2.81 -12.73
CA VAL A 807 -11.92 -4.12 -12.37
C VAL A 807 -10.94 -4.86 -11.45
N LEU A 808 -11.46 -5.48 -10.40
CA LEU A 808 -10.59 -6.19 -9.45
C LEU A 808 -10.18 -7.57 -10.00
N GLU A 809 -8.88 -7.87 -9.95
CA GLU A 809 -8.34 -9.20 -10.17
C GLU A 809 -8.44 -10.08 -8.92
N ILE A 810 -8.61 -11.39 -9.12
CA ILE A 810 -8.60 -12.40 -8.07
C ILE A 810 -7.18 -12.92 -7.86
N VAL A 811 -6.58 -12.58 -6.72
CA VAL A 811 -5.28 -13.10 -6.29
C VAL A 811 -5.49 -14.31 -5.40
N THR A 812 -4.78 -15.39 -5.72
CA THR A 812 -4.83 -16.64 -4.97
C THR A 812 -3.45 -17.04 -4.48
N THR A 813 -3.39 -17.48 -3.22
CA THR A 813 -2.18 -17.99 -2.59
C THR A 813 -2.47 -19.27 -1.80
N PRO A 814 -1.62 -20.31 -1.87
CA PRO A 814 -1.77 -21.53 -1.08
C PRO A 814 -1.78 -21.28 0.44
N GLU A 815 -2.77 -21.83 1.16
CA GLU A 815 -2.77 -21.84 2.64
C GLU A 815 -1.69 -22.81 3.16
N ILE A 816 -1.59 -24.01 2.55
CA ILE A 816 -0.51 -24.97 2.78
C ILE A 816 0.00 -25.46 1.43
N GLY A 817 1.20 -25.05 1.03
CA GLY A 817 1.72 -25.46 -0.27
C GLY A 817 3.11 -24.92 -0.56
N GLN A 818 3.38 -24.74 -1.85
CA GLN A 818 4.48 -23.94 -2.33
C GLN A 818 4.09 -22.45 -2.27
N PRO A 819 5.05 -21.52 -2.17
CA PRO A 819 4.80 -20.08 -2.09
C PRO A 819 4.38 -19.46 -3.43
N HIS A 820 3.42 -20.07 -4.12
CA HIS A 820 2.99 -19.71 -5.49
C HIS A 820 1.85 -18.68 -5.44
N VAL A 821 2.06 -17.51 -6.01
CA VAL A 821 1.04 -16.49 -6.22
C VAL A 821 0.48 -16.62 -7.63
N ARG A 822 -0.84 -16.66 -7.77
CA ARG A 822 -1.53 -16.66 -9.07
C ARG A 822 -2.63 -15.61 -9.10
N VAL A 823 -2.72 -14.88 -10.20
CA VAL A 823 -3.67 -13.78 -10.43
C VAL A 823 -4.59 -14.16 -11.57
N PHE A 824 -5.89 -13.96 -11.40
CA PHE A 824 -6.91 -14.34 -12.37
C PHE A 824 -7.93 -13.22 -12.60
N THR A 825 -8.51 -13.18 -13.79
CA THR A 825 -9.79 -12.49 -13.99
C THR A 825 -10.92 -13.26 -13.30
N LYS A 826 -12.12 -12.67 -13.22
CA LYS A 826 -13.31 -13.38 -12.72
C LYS A 826 -13.60 -14.68 -13.47
N ASP A 827 -13.26 -14.79 -14.75
CA ASP A 827 -13.56 -15.96 -15.58
C ASP A 827 -12.49 -17.07 -15.46
N GLY A 828 -11.47 -16.86 -14.60
CA GLY A 828 -10.39 -17.81 -14.37
C GLY A 828 -9.27 -17.74 -15.40
N GLU A 829 -9.21 -16.66 -16.19
CA GLU A 829 -8.07 -16.42 -17.08
C GLU A 829 -6.87 -15.94 -16.27
N GLU A 830 -5.76 -16.68 -16.33
CA GLU A 830 -4.56 -16.33 -15.58
C GLU A 830 -3.87 -15.09 -16.18
N ARG A 831 -3.65 -14.09 -15.32
CA ARG A 831 -2.93 -12.85 -15.64
C ARG A 831 -1.47 -12.88 -15.19
N ALA A 832 -1.19 -13.50 -14.04
CA ALA A 832 0.17 -13.68 -13.54
C ALA A 832 0.31 -14.96 -12.70
N SER A 833 1.53 -15.50 -12.66
CA SER A 833 1.86 -16.75 -11.97
C SER A 833 3.35 -16.79 -11.65
N PHE A 834 3.69 -16.74 -10.36
CA PHE A 834 5.08 -16.67 -9.90
C PHE A 834 5.24 -17.19 -8.48
N TYR A 835 6.44 -17.67 -8.15
CA TYR A 835 6.77 -18.04 -6.77
C TYR A 835 7.35 -16.85 -6.03
N ALA A 836 6.74 -16.48 -4.90
CA ALA A 836 7.24 -15.40 -4.06
C ALA A 836 8.54 -15.79 -3.33
N TYR A 837 8.73 -17.08 -3.02
CA TYR A 837 9.94 -17.62 -2.40
C TYR A 837 10.41 -18.88 -3.13
N ASP A 838 11.51 -19.49 -2.70
CA ASP A 838 12.02 -20.73 -3.28
C ASP A 838 10.93 -21.83 -3.33
N ALA A 839 10.63 -22.32 -4.55
CA ALA A 839 9.63 -23.34 -4.81
C ALA A 839 9.94 -24.70 -4.16
N ALA A 840 11.19 -24.94 -3.77
CA ALA A 840 11.57 -26.14 -3.02
C ALA A 840 11.01 -26.14 -1.59
N LYS A 841 10.68 -24.97 -1.02
CA LYS A 841 10.06 -24.84 0.30
C LYS A 841 8.59 -25.30 0.20
N LYS A 842 8.29 -26.44 0.81
CA LYS A 842 6.95 -27.05 0.84
C LYS A 842 6.35 -26.97 2.24
N GLY A 843 5.04 -26.78 2.31
CA GLY A 843 4.26 -26.94 3.54
C GLY A 843 4.08 -25.66 4.36
N VAL A 844 4.50 -24.52 3.82
CA VAL A 844 4.37 -23.20 4.43
C VAL A 844 3.82 -22.27 3.37
N GLY A 845 2.52 -22.00 3.40
CA GLY A 845 1.86 -21.12 2.44
C GLY A 845 2.39 -19.68 2.50
N VAL A 846 1.79 -18.80 1.71
CA VAL A 846 2.05 -17.35 1.75
C VAL A 846 0.72 -16.62 1.78
N HIS A 847 0.74 -15.37 2.26
CA HIS A 847 -0.42 -14.49 2.18
C HIS A 847 -0.06 -13.30 1.29
N ALA A 848 -0.85 -13.08 0.25
CA ALA A 848 -0.77 -11.86 -0.54
C ALA A 848 -1.80 -10.85 -0.02
N LEU A 849 -1.45 -9.58 -0.06
CA LEU A 849 -2.34 -8.44 0.16
C LEU A 849 -2.18 -7.46 -0.99
N ILE A 850 -3.24 -6.72 -1.26
CA ILE A 850 -3.27 -5.67 -2.26
C ILE A 850 -2.82 -4.38 -1.59
N VAL A 851 -1.80 -3.74 -2.16
CA VAL A 851 -1.23 -2.48 -1.67
C VAL A 851 -0.94 -1.59 -2.85
N ASP A 852 -0.93 -0.27 -2.73
CA ASP A 852 -0.32 0.58 -3.77
C ASP A 852 0.96 1.19 -3.20
N SER A 853 2.04 0.42 -3.25
CA SER A 853 3.32 0.83 -2.67
C SER A 853 4.08 1.81 -3.55
N SER A 854 3.92 1.66 -4.87
CA SER A 854 4.52 2.50 -5.89
C SER A 854 3.80 3.85 -6.04
N ARG A 855 2.55 3.90 -5.60
CA ARG A 855 1.65 5.06 -5.63
C ARG A 855 1.38 5.54 -7.05
N ASP A 856 1.26 4.61 -7.98
CA ASP A 856 0.99 4.91 -9.39
C ASP A 856 -0.49 4.74 -9.77
N GLY A 857 -1.34 4.43 -8.80
CA GLY A 857 -2.77 4.20 -9.00
C GLY A 857 -3.09 2.78 -9.50
N THR A 858 -2.08 1.92 -9.60
CA THR A 858 -2.23 0.48 -9.85
C THR A 858 -1.85 -0.28 -8.60
N SER A 859 -2.58 -1.35 -8.29
CA SER A 859 -2.23 -2.16 -7.13
C SER A 859 -0.97 -3.01 -7.36
N ASP A 860 -0.18 -3.11 -6.31
CA ASP A 860 0.91 -4.03 -6.08
C ASP A 860 0.48 -5.19 -5.15
N LEU A 861 1.32 -6.21 -5.06
CA LEU A 861 1.14 -7.41 -4.25
C LEU A 861 2.16 -7.45 -3.12
N LEU A 862 1.74 -7.16 -1.89
CA LEU A 862 2.53 -7.43 -0.69
C LEU A 862 2.36 -8.90 -0.30
N VAL A 863 3.43 -9.69 -0.41
CA VAL A 863 3.46 -11.10 -0.03
C VAL A 863 4.24 -11.27 1.27
N THR A 864 3.56 -11.83 2.28
CA THR A 864 4.13 -12.15 3.58
C THR A 864 4.33 -13.66 3.72
N PRO A 865 5.37 -14.10 4.45
CA PRO A 865 5.61 -15.51 4.69
C PRO A 865 4.52 -16.11 5.60
N GLY A 866 4.08 -17.33 5.29
CA GLY A 866 3.23 -18.10 6.20
C GLY A 866 3.98 -18.56 7.46
N ALA A 867 3.21 -18.98 8.48
CA ALA A 867 3.75 -19.43 9.75
C ALA A 867 4.76 -20.60 9.58
N GLY A 868 6.01 -20.38 9.99
CA GLY A 868 7.10 -21.37 9.89
C GLY A 868 8.10 -21.11 8.75
N LEU A 869 7.87 -20.10 7.91
CA LEU A 869 8.83 -19.65 6.90
C LEU A 869 9.51 -18.38 7.45
N ALA A 870 10.74 -18.52 7.93
CA ALA A 870 11.54 -17.38 8.38
C ALA A 870 12.11 -16.64 7.16
N ALA A 871 11.28 -15.83 6.50
CA ALA A 871 11.68 -15.06 5.31
C ALA A 871 11.21 -13.60 5.43
N PRO A 872 11.84 -12.64 4.74
CA PRO A 872 11.34 -11.26 4.68
C PRO A 872 10.04 -11.18 3.88
N SER A 873 9.26 -10.12 4.08
CA SER A 873 8.13 -9.81 3.19
C SER A 873 8.63 -9.21 1.89
N GLN A 874 7.87 -9.43 0.81
CA GLN A 874 8.24 -9.00 -0.53
C GLN A 874 7.06 -8.32 -1.21
N VAL A 875 7.35 -7.34 -2.07
CA VAL A 875 6.34 -6.65 -2.87
C VAL A 875 6.57 -6.96 -4.33
N PHE A 876 5.50 -7.25 -5.06
CA PHE A 876 5.53 -7.55 -6.48
C PHE A 876 4.59 -6.64 -7.23
N SER A 877 4.92 -6.31 -8.48
CA SER A 877 3.95 -5.71 -9.39
C SER A 877 2.89 -6.73 -9.79
N SER A 878 1.86 -6.26 -10.50
CA SER A 878 0.79 -7.08 -11.07
C SER A 878 1.22 -8.24 -11.97
N VAL A 879 2.42 -8.15 -12.54
CA VAL A 879 3.00 -9.20 -13.41
C VAL A 879 4.00 -10.10 -12.68
N GLY A 880 4.17 -9.95 -11.37
CA GLY A 880 5.08 -10.76 -10.56
C GLY A 880 6.52 -10.26 -10.54
N ARG A 881 6.80 -9.03 -10.98
CA ARG A 881 8.13 -8.43 -10.84
C ARG A 881 8.32 -7.97 -9.39
N GLN A 882 9.34 -8.48 -8.72
CA GLN A 882 9.70 -8.04 -7.37
C GLN A 882 10.12 -6.56 -7.37
N LEU A 883 9.41 -5.75 -6.58
CA LEU A 883 9.60 -4.31 -6.43
C LEU A 883 10.44 -3.98 -5.19
N SER A 884 10.21 -4.67 -4.07
CA SER A 884 10.96 -4.45 -2.83
C SER A 884 10.95 -5.66 -1.90
N VAL A 885 11.87 -5.67 -0.94
CA VAL A 885 11.99 -6.67 0.13
C VAL A 885 12.24 -5.93 1.43
N PHE A 886 11.59 -6.36 2.51
CA PHE A 886 11.78 -5.75 3.81
C PHE A 886 11.55 -6.73 4.96
N ASP A 887 12.17 -6.43 6.10
CA ASP A 887 11.90 -7.16 7.32
C ASP A 887 10.54 -6.76 7.90
N SER A 888 9.70 -7.77 8.06
CA SER A 888 8.36 -7.69 8.63
C SER A 888 8.25 -8.47 9.93
N HIS A 889 9.35 -9.11 10.37
CA HIS A 889 9.39 -9.87 11.60
C HIS A 889 9.15 -8.97 12.80
N ILE A 890 8.21 -9.39 13.64
CA ILE A 890 7.93 -8.72 14.91
C ILE A 890 8.72 -9.45 15.99
N ALA A 891 9.71 -8.75 16.57
CA ALA A 891 10.66 -9.34 17.52
C ALA A 891 9.96 -10.13 18.64
N GLY A 892 10.33 -11.41 18.80
CA GLY A 892 9.74 -12.31 19.80
C GLY A 892 8.56 -13.16 19.29
N PHE A 893 8.18 -13.06 18.01
CA PHE A 893 7.06 -13.82 17.43
C PHE A 893 7.45 -14.56 16.16
N SER A 894 7.08 -15.85 16.08
CA SER A 894 7.39 -16.74 14.95
C SER A 894 6.13 -17.16 14.16
N GLY A 895 5.03 -16.42 14.32
CA GLY A 895 3.76 -16.66 13.64
C GLY A 895 3.67 -15.95 12.28
N GLY A 896 2.63 -16.25 11.48
CA GLY A 896 2.33 -15.47 10.28
C GLY A 896 2.03 -14.01 10.60
N ILE A 897 2.15 -13.13 9.62
CA ILE A 897 1.95 -11.69 9.76
C ILE A 897 0.62 -11.33 9.12
N GLN A 898 -0.21 -10.59 9.84
CA GLN A 898 -1.39 -9.94 9.27
C GLN A 898 -1.05 -8.50 8.94
N VAL A 899 -1.58 -8.01 7.82
CA VAL A 899 -1.43 -6.62 7.38
C VAL A 899 -2.83 -6.06 7.14
N ALA A 900 -3.09 -4.86 7.64
CA ALA A 900 -4.20 -4.02 7.21
C ALA A 900 -3.61 -2.76 6.57
N ARG A 901 -4.28 -2.24 5.53
CA ARG A 901 -3.91 -1.01 4.84
C ARG A 901 -4.79 0.10 5.39
#